data_AF-A0A850ZBI7-F1
#
_entry.id   AF-A0A850ZBI7-F1
#
_cell.length_a   1.000
_cell.length_b   1.000
_cell.length_c   1.000
_cell.angle_alpha   90.00
_cell.angle_beta   90.00
_cell.angle_gamma   90.00
#
_symmetry.space_group_name_H-M   'P 1'
#
loop_
_entity.id
_entity.type
_entity.pdbx_description
1 polymer ?
#
loop_
_entity_poly.entity_id
_entity_poly.type
_entity_poly.pdbx_seq_one_letter_code
_entity_poly.pdbx_strand_id
1 'polypeptide(L)'
;EQTLALRKEGIGVVLDSELPHLIGIDDDLLSTGIILYHLKEGQTYVGREDAITEQDIVLHGLDLESEHCIFENLNGTVNLIPLNGAQCSVNGIQITEPTHLNQGAVILLGRTNMFRFNHPKEAAKLREKRKSGLLSSFSLSMTDLSKSCENLSAVMLYNPGLFPVKGPICLRLEFERQQREELEKLESKRKQIEEMEEKQKSDKAELVRMQQEVESQRKETEIVQLQIRKQEENLKRRSVHIESRLKDLLAEKEKFEEERLREHQEIELQKKKQQEEIFARVKEELQRLQELNHNEKVEKMQIFRELERLKKEKDEQYLKLESEKKRLEEQEREQVMLVAHLEEQLREKQVMIELLKRGDVQRVEEERRDLEEIRESLLKVKEARSEGDEKHEELEKAQHDFVEFKRKQLEQLAILEKDLIQQMDHLENEIADEKRALEHLKFAHEEHLNLKRDDENFMDAILKAEEIDKIKPVEYRLQSKVRQLEYLKSNHLPALLEEKQRASEVLDRGLLGLDNTLYQIEKEIEEKEEQLAQYRASTNQLQQLQETFECTANVARQEGKVRKKEKEILESREKQQREALEQAVAKLERRHSALQRRSTIDFEIEEQKQKLATLNNSCGEQAGLQASLEAEQKALEQDRERLDQEIQQLKQEIYEGDGAQKGNHGILDERLSHSTSPASPTKPQPPAAPLVDDRINAFIEQEVQRRLQNIRHEAEDNPVSASWSTESFKDNERHNNSTIQRKLKYE
;
A
#
# COMPACT_ATOMS: atom_id res chain seq x y z
N GLU A 1 56.96 -19.67 23.97
CA GLU A 1 57.12 -19.56 25.46
C GLU A 1 57.14 -18.09 25.90
N GLN A 2 57.29 -17.84 27.20
CA GLN A 2 57.51 -16.51 27.78
C GLN A 2 59.01 -16.18 27.78
N THR A 3 59.47 -15.33 26.84
CA THR A 3 60.88 -14.90 26.74
C THR A 3 61.08 -13.39 26.93
N LEU A 4 60.01 -12.67 27.27
CA LEU A 4 60.01 -11.24 27.61
C LEU A 4 59.38 -11.06 29.00
N ALA A 5 60.09 -10.40 29.90
CA ALA A 5 59.61 -10.08 31.24
C ALA A 5 59.74 -8.57 31.50
N LEU A 6 58.65 -7.92 31.86
CA LEU A 6 58.66 -6.53 32.35
C LEU A 6 58.82 -6.54 33.87
N ARG A 7 59.89 -5.94 34.37
CA ARG A 7 60.18 -5.81 35.81
C ARG A 7 60.21 -4.34 36.21
N LYS A 8 59.41 -3.97 37.22
CA LYS A 8 59.38 -2.60 37.74
C LYS A 8 60.58 -2.36 38.66
N GLU A 9 61.44 -1.40 38.32
CA GLU A 9 62.60 -1.02 39.13
C GLU A 9 62.45 0.43 39.61
N GLY A 10 61.90 0.58 40.82
CA GLY A 10 61.53 1.87 41.40
C GLY A 10 60.36 2.52 40.66
N ILE A 11 60.61 3.67 40.03
CA ILE A 11 59.64 4.40 39.19
C ILE A 11 59.70 3.92 37.73
N GLY A 12 60.84 3.37 37.29
CA GLY A 12 61.02 2.88 35.93
C GLY A 12 60.48 1.46 35.71
N VAL A 13 60.31 1.10 34.44
CA VAL A 13 60.07 -0.27 33.99
C VAL A 13 61.28 -0.73 33.20
N VAL A 14 61.87 -1.84 33.61
CA VAL A 14 62.95 -2.53 32.92
C VAL A 14 62.34 -3.66 32.10
N LEU A 15 62.79 -3.76 30.86
CA LEU A 15 62.46 -4.84 29.95
C LEU A 15 63.62 -5.84 29.93
N ASP A 16 63.33 -7.07 30.35
CA ASP A 16 64.27 -8.19 30.34
C ASP A 16 63.86 -9.18 29.26
N SER A 17 64.74 -9.39 28.28
CA SER A 17 64.66 -10.50 27.31
C SER A 17 65.87 -11.40 27.46
N GLU A 18 65.75 -12.67 27.10
CA GLU A 18 66.87 -13.61 27.00
C GLU A 18 67.41 -13.79 25.56
N LEU A 19 66.73 -13.20 24.58
CA LEU A 19 67.05 -13.33 23.16
C LEU A 19 67.65 -12.03 22.61
N PRO A 20 68.44 -12.09 21.52
CA PRO A 20 68.80 -10.91 20.75
C PRO A 20 67.53 -10.20 20.26
N HIS A 21 67.52 -8.87 20.28
CA HIS A 21 66.34 -8.09 19.89
C HIS A 21 66.72 -6.68 19.42
N LEU A 22 65.86 -6.11 18.59
CA LEU A 22 65.88 -4.71 18.18
C LEU A 22 64.89 -3.93 19.04
N ILE A 23 65.29 -2.78 19.56
CA ILE A 23 64.37 -1.78 20.15
C ILE A 23 64.26 -0.63 19.15
N GLY A 24 63.05 -0.26 18.76
CA GLY A 24 62.80 0.92 17.92
C GLY A 24 63.17 2.21 18.65
N ILE A 25 63.86 3.10 17.96
CA ILE A 25 64.03 4.50 18.36
C ILE A 25 63.27 5.32 17.34
N ASP A 26 62.10 5.80 17.76
CA ASP A 26 61.24 6.66 16.94
C ASP A 26 61.60 8.13 17.21
N ASP A 27 61.66 8.92 16.13
CA ASP A 27 61.91 10.37 16.19
C ASP A 27 60.59 11.18 16.11
N ASP A 28 59.43 10.54 15.91
CA ASP A 28 58.13 11.22 16.00
C ASP A 28 57.75 11.53 17.45
N LEU A 29 57.61 12.82 17.75
CA LEU A 29 57.19 13.36 19.06
C LEU A 29 55.76 12.95 19.49
N LEU A 30 54.95 12.41 18.56
CA LEU A 30 53.63 11.85 18.85
C LEU A 30 53.67 10.34 19.17
N SER A 31 54.78 9.67 18.90
CA SER A 31 54.98 8.26 19.17
C SER A 31 55.27 8.01 20.65
N THR A 32 54.32 7.39 21.34
CA THR A 32 54.37 7.17 22.80
C THR A 32 54.67 5.71 23.19
N GLY A 33 54.84 4.83 22.20
CA GLY A 33 55.14 3.42 22.39
C GLY A 33 56.62 3.07 22.21
N ILE A 34 57.06 1.96 22.80
CA ILE A 34 58.39 1.38 22.55
C ILE A 34 58.20 0.07 21.79
N ILE A 35 58.69 0.02 20.55
CA ILE A 35 58.62 -1.16 19.69
C ILE A 35 59.81 -2.09 19.98
N LEU A 36 59.57 -3.41 20.01
CA LEU A 36 60.63 -4.41 20.15
C LEU A 36 60.39 -5.62 19.25
N TYR A 37 61.42 -6.02 18.49
CA TYR A 37 61.42 -7.23 17.66
C TYR A 37 62.46 -8.23 18.16
N HIS A 38 62.04 -9.48 18.42
CA HIS A 38 62.95 -10.56 18.81
C HIS A 38 63.59 -11.22 17.59
N LEU A 39 64.92 -11.21 17.53
CA LEU A 39 65.68 -11.94 16.52
C LEU A 39 65.91 -13.37 17.05
N LYS A 40 65.01 -14.28 16.65
CA LYS A 40 65.09 -15.72 16.96
C LYS A 40 66.25 -16.36 16.19
N GLU A 41 66.57 -17.62 16.49
CA GLU A 41 67.54 -18.40 15.72
C GLU A 41 67.02 -18.63 14.29
N GLY A 42 67.85 -18.41 13.27
CA GLY A 42 67.48 -18.44 11.85
C GLY A 42 67.68 -17.09 11.14
N GLN A 43 66.99 -16.89 10.02
CA GLN A 43 66.93 -15.61 9.31
C GLN A 43 65.63 -14.87 9.66
N THR A 44 65.67 -13.54 9.61
CA THR A 44 64.52 -12.65 9.84
C THR A 44 64.54 -11.56 8.76
N TYR A 45 63.54 -11.58 7.88
CA TYR A 45 63.44 -10.71 6.71
C TYR A 45 62.80 -9.37 7.07
N VAL A 46 63.35 -8.27 6.55
CA VAL A 46 62.93 -6.90 6.88
C VAL A 46 62.78 -6.08 5.61
N GLY A 47 61.63 -5.41 5.47
CA GLY A 47 61.25 -4.74 4.24
C GLY A 47 59.91 -4.00 4.34
N ARG A 48 59.24 -3.77 3.22
CA ARG A 48 57.90 -3.17 3.14
C ARG A 48 56.84 -4.24 2.90
N GLU A 49 55.57 -3.88 3.14
CA GLU A 49 54.41 -4.77 2.96
C GLU A 49 54.18 -5.18 1.49
N ASP A 50 54.74 -4.45 0.52
CA ASP A 50 54.66 -4.76 -0.91
C ASP A 50 55.86 -5.59 -1.44
N ALA A 51 56.59 -6.25 -0.54
CA ALA A 51 57.59 -7.26 -0.89
C ALA A 51 56.98 -8.48 -1.60
N ILE A 52 57.80 -9.19 -2.39
CA ILE A 52 57.38 -10.44 -3.05
C ILE A 52 57.52 -11.63 -2.09
N THR A 53 58.54 -11.60 -1.23
CA THR A 53 58.67 -12.51 -0.08
C THR A 53 58.01 -11.92 1.18
N GLU A 54 57.44 -12.76 2.03
CA GLU A 54 56.85 -12.35 3.30
C GLU A 54 57.94 -11.83 4.26
N GLN A 55 57.76 -10.61 4.80
CA GLN A 55 58.74 -9.98 5.69
C GLN A 55 58.36 -10.18 7.16
N ASP A 56 59.24 -10.76 7.97
CA ASP A 56 59.04 -10.92 9.42
C ASP A 56 58.91 -9.59 10.16
N ILE A 57 59.56 -8.53 9.65
CA ILE A 57 59.48 -7.16 10.16
C ILE A 57 59.13 -6.23 9.00
N VAL A 58 57.83 -5.94 8.85
CA VAL A 58 57.32 -4.90 7.95
C VAL A 58 57.58 -3.52 8.56
N LEU A 59 58.23 -2.65 7.78
CA LEU A 59 58.54 -1.27 8.13
C LEU A 59 58.05 -0.30 7.04
N HIS A 60 57.94 0.98 7.40
CA HIS A 60 57.55 2.06 6.50
C HIS A 60 58.51 3.24 6.69
N GLY A 61 58.91 3.91 5.62
CA GLY A 61 59.85 5.03 5.72
C GLY A 61 60.44 5.44 4.38
N LEU A 62 61.20 6.54 4.40
CA LEU A 62 61.94 7.01 3.22
C LEU A 62 63.19 6.15 2.98
N ASP A 63 63.44 5.88 1.70
CA ASP A 63 64.56 5.09 1.14
C ASP A 63 64.65 3.67 1.71
N LEU A 64 63.49 3.10 2.07
CA LEU A 64 63.33 1.72 2.50
C LEU A 64 62.86 0.87 1.31
N GLU A 65 63.79 0.12 0.69
CA GLU A 65 63.45 -0.92 -0.30
C GLU A 65 62.43 -1.95 0.19
N SER A 66 61.66 -2.55 -0.73
CA SER A 66 60.62 -3.54 -0.36
C SER A 66 61.20 -4.82 0.23
N GLU A 67 62.35 -5.29 -0.23
CA GLU A 67 63.15 -6.34 0.42
C GLU A 67 64.49 -5.70 0.84
N HIS A 68 64.61 -5.28 2.10
CA HIS A 68 65.65 -4.33 2.52
C HIS A 68 66.88 -5.01 3.12
N CYS A 69 66.68 -5.90 4.10
CA CYS A 69 67.79 -6.59 4.76
C CYS A 69 67.33 -7.87 5.48
N ILE A 70 68.29 -8.74 5.77
CA ILE A 70 68.09 -9.93 6.60
C ILE A 70 68.90 -9.77 7.89
N PHE A 71 68.27 -10.00 9.03
CA PHE A 71 68.99 -10.30 10.27
C PHE A 71 69.16 -11.81 10.37
N GLU A 72 70.40 -12.29 10.26
CA GLU A 72 70.73 -13.70 10.38
C GLU A 72 71.34 -13.97 11.75
N ASN A 73 70.70 -14.82 12.55
CA ASN A 73 71.13 -15.22 13.88
C ASN A 73 71.46 -16.71 13.92
N LEU A 74 72.76 -17.02 13.99
CA LEU A 74 73.29 -18.39 13.99
C LEU A 74 74.05 -18.67 15.27
N ASN A 75 73.59 -19.65 16.04
CA ASN A 75 74.04 -20.03 17.38
C ASN A 75 74.13 -18.84 18.35
N GLY A 76 73.19 -17.89 18.25
CA GLY A 76 73.25 -16.63 19.01
C GLY A 76 74.35 -15.66 18.56
N THR A 77 74.71 -15.68 17.28
CA THR A 77 75.63 -14.72 16.62
C THR A 77 74.85 -14.01 15.53
N VAL A 78 74.67 -12.69 15.61
CA VAL A 78 73.74 -11.96 14.73
C VAL A 78 74.49 -11.11 13.72
N ASN A 79 74.20 -11.32 12.43
CA ASN A 79 74.69 -10.52 11.32
C ASN A 79 73.54 -9.74 10.68
N LEU A 80 73.81 -8.50 10.25
CA LEU A 80 72.93 -7.75 9.34
C LEU A 80 73.44 -7.89 7.91
N ILE A 81 72.56 -8.31 7.01
CA ILE A 81 72.85 -8.53 5.59
C ILE A 81 71.97 -7.57 4.77
N PRO A 82 72.54 -6.50 4.19
CA PRO A 82 71.81 -5.63 3.27
C PRO A 82 71.46 -6.38 1.98
N LEU A 83 70.23 -6.23 1.48
CA LEU A 83 69.81 -6.81 0.21
C LEU A 83 69.87 -5.76 -0.91
N ASN A 84 70.20 -6.18 -2.13
CA ASN A 84 70.04 -5.39 -3.37
C ASN A 84 70.66 -3.96 -3.39
N GLY A 85 71.61 -3.65 -2.48
CA GLY A 85 72.19 -2.32 -2.33
C GLY A 85 71.43 -1.36 -1.41
N ALA A 86 70.42 -1.86 -0.68
CA ALA A 86 69.60 -1.10 0.25
C ALA A 86 70.42 -0.37 1.34
N GLN A 87 69.94 0.81 1.75
CA GLN A 87 70.67 1.70 2.66
C GLN A 87 70.57 1.24 4.13
N CYS A 88 71.41 0.26 4.48
CA CYS A 88 71.66 -0.16 5.86
C CYS A 88 72.90 0.56 6.42
N SER A 89 72.83 1.01 7.67
CA SER A 89 74.01 1.50 8.40
C SER A 89 74.04 1.03 9.85
N VAL A 90 75.24 0.81 10.38
CA VAL A 90 75.51 0.34 11.75
C VAL A 90 76.47 1.30 12.43
N ASN A 91 76.07 1.85 13.57
CA ASN A 91 76.77 2.91 14.32
C ASN A 91 77.13 4.14 13.45
N GLY A 92 76.28 4.47 12.47
CA GLY A 92 76.48 5.59 11.53
C GLY A 92 77.39 5.29 10.34
N ILE A 93 77.90 4.06 10.20
CA ILE A 93 78.69 3.62 9.04
C ILE A 93 77.78 2.81 8.12
N GLN A 94 77.63 3.22 6.85
CA GLN A 94 76.88 2.46 5.85
C GLN A 94 77.59 1.13 5.55
N ILE A 95 76.80 0.06 5.46
CA ILE A 95 77.29 -1.30 5.17
C ILE A 95 76.69 -1.81 3.86
N THR A 96 77.45 -2.64 3.14
CA THR A 96 77.05 -3.26 1.87
C THR A 96 77.30 -4.78 1.85
N GLU A 97 77.74 -5.33 2.98
CA GLU A 97 78.22 -6.71 3.15
C GLU A 97 77.70 -7.27 4.49
N PRO A 98 77.55 -8.60 4.65
CA PRO A 98 77.19 -9.23 5.92
C PRO A 98 78.05 -8.74 7.10
N THR A 99 77.43 -8.03 8.04
CA THR A 99 78.13 -7.33 9.13
C THR A 99 77.66 -7.81 10.51
N HIS A 100 78.59 -8.28 11.34
CA HIS A 100 78.30 -8.74 12.70
C HIS A 100 77.83 -7.60 13.63
N LEU A 101 76.73 -7.83 14.35
CA LEU A 101 76.14 -6.91 15.30
C LEU A 101 76.58 -7.24 16.73
N ASN A 102 77.28 -6.30 17.36
CA ASN A 102 77.64 -6.39 18.78
C ASN A 102 76.59 -5.69 19.66
N GLN A 103 76.40 -6.17 20.89
CA GLN A 103 75.50 -5.61 21.90
C GLN A 103 75.57 -4.08 21.98
N GLY A 104 74.44 -3.43 21.74
CA GLY A 104 74.21 -2.00 21.95
C GLY A 104 74.39 -1.16 20.69
N ALA A 105 74.73 -1.76 19.55
CA ALA A 105 74.85 -1.11 18.26
C ALA A 105 73.55 -0.41 17.84
N VAL A 106 73.69 0.78 17.27
CA VAL A 106 72.58 1.53 16.63
C VAL A 106 72.55 1.17 15.15
N ILE A 107 71.37 0.95 14.60
CA ILE A 107 71.14 0.53 13.22
C ILE A 107 70.14 1.49 12.61
N LEU A 108 70.39 1.97 11.39
CA LEU A 108 69.43 2.77 10.62
C LEU A 108 69.18 2.07 9.29
N LEU A 109 67.90 1.82 8.99
CA LEU A 109 67.41 1.22 7.75
C LEU A 109 66.67 2.29 6.93
N GLY A 110 67.06 2.43 5.66
CA GLY A 110 66.72 3.59 4.85
C GLY A 110 67.20 4.89 5.49
N ARG A 111 66.33 5.92 5.50
CA ARG A 111 66.60 7.22 6.16
C ARG A 111 65.87 7.45 7.48
N THR A 112 65.02 6.52 7.93
CA THR A 112 63.99 6.82 8.95
C THR A 112 63.77 5.74 10.00
N ASN A 113 64.11 4.47 9.74
CA ASN A 113 63.83 3.40 10.68
C ASN A 113 65.08 3.10 11.54
N MET A 114 65.18 3.77 12.69
CA MET A 114 66.30 3.60 13.62
C MET A 114 65.99 2.58 14.71
N PHE A 115 66.95 1.69 14.97
CA PHE A 115 66.87 0.65 15.98
C PHE A 115 68.13 0.62 16.84
N ARG A 116 68.00 0.05 18.04
CA ARG A 116 69.13 -0.38 18.85
C ARG A 116 69.11 -1.89 19.03
N PHE A 117 70.17 -2.55 18.58
CA PHE A 117 70.35 -3.98 18.79
C PHE A 117 70.87 -4.27 20.21
N ASN A 118 70.17 -5.14 20.93
CA ASN A 118 70.56 -5.67 22.22
C ASN A 118 70.74 -7.18 22.12
N HIS A 119 71.82 -7.69 22.73
CA HIS A 119 72.09 -9.11 22.90
C HIS A 119 72.37 -9.40 24.38
N PRO A 120 71.33 -9.72 25.18
CA PRO A 120 71.44 -9.87 26.63
C PRO A 120 72.50 -10.90 27.09
N LYS A 121 72.69 -11.99 26.32
CA LYS A 121 73.67 -13.04 26.61
C LYS A 121 75.10 -12.60 26.27
N GLU A 122 75.30 -11.74 25.28
CA GLU A 122 76.60 -11.08 25.05
C GLU A 122 76.86 -10.01 26.11
N ALA A 123 75.85 -9.19 26.44
CA ALA A 123 75.92 -8.17 27.48
C ALA A 123 76.35 -8.76 28.84
N ALA A 124 75.80 -9.92 29.20
CA ALA A 124 76.20 -10.66 30.39
C ALA A 124 77.69 -11.06 30.36
N LYS A 125 78.15 -11.69 29.27
CA LYS A 125 79.57 -12.06 29.06
C LYS A 125 80.50 -10.84 29.12
N LEU A 126 80.11 -9.70 28.56
CA LEU A 126 80.88 -8.45 28.59
C LEU A 126 80.90 -7.81 29.99
N ARG A 127 79.78 -7.84 30.72
CA ARG A 127 79.70 -7.38 32.12
C ARG A 127 80.53 -8.27 33.05
N GLU A 128 80.55 -9.57 32.82
CA GLU A 128 81.38 -10.53 33.56
C GLU A 128 82.88 -10.32 33.28
N LYS A 129 83.28 -10.20 32.01
CA LYS A 129 84.66 -9.85 31.61
C LYS A 129 85.14 -8.50 32.17
N ARG A 130 84.24 -7.52 32.38
CA ARG A 130 84.54 -6.28 33.12
C ARG A 130 84.72 -6.54 34.63
N LYS A 131 83.87 -7.35 35.26
CA LYS A 131 84.00 -7.72 36.68
C LYS A 131 85.24 -8.55 37.00
N SER A 132 85.72 -9.36 36.05
CA SER A 132 86.95 -10.17 36.20
C SER A 132 88.24 -9.44 35.80
N GLY A 133 88.17 -8.15 35.47
CA GLY A 133 89.34 -7.33 35.10
C GLY A 133 89.98 -7.65 33.74
N LEU A 134 89.43 -8.61 32.99
CA LEU A 134 89.94 -9.03 31.68
C LEU A 134 89.50 -8.13 30.51
N LEU A 135 88.66 -7.13 30.78
CA LEU A 135 88.48 -5.97 29.92
C LEU A 135 89.00 -4.72 30.63
N SER A 136 90.15 -4.22 30.16
CA SER A 136 90.64 -2.88 30.51
C SER A 136 89.57 -1.82 30.17
N SER A 137 89.45 -0.78 30.99
CA SER A 137 88.49 0.32 30.76
C SER A 137 88.94 1.31 29.67
N PHE A 138 89.78 0.88 28.72
CA PHE A 138 90.37 1.72 27.69
C PHE A 138 90.54 0.98 26.35
N SER A 139 89.52 1.09 25.49
CA SER A 139 89.63 0.93 24.04
C SER A 139 88.43 1.60 23.36
N LEU A 140 88.66 2.77 22.74
CA LEU A 140 87.65 3.67 22.13
C LEU A 140 86.68 4.29 23.18
N SER A 141 86.50 5.60 23.34
CA SER A 141 87.07 6.81 22.72
C SER A 141 86.68 8.02 23.62
N MET A 142 87.47 9.08 23.90
CA MET A 142 88.86 9.42 23.55
C MET A 142 89.48 10.38 24.63
N THR A 143 90.26 11.39 24.24
CA THR A 143 91.00 12.41 25.03
C THR A 143 90.12 13.57 25.57
N ASP A 144 90.57 14.47 26.48
CA ASP A 144 91.95 14.81 26.89
C ASP A 144 92.08 15.38 28.34
N LEU A 145 93.33 15.47 28.83
CA LEU A 145 93.88 16.43 29.83
C LEU A 145 93.35 16.35 31.29
N SER A 146 94.16 16.29 32.38
CA SER A 146 95.62 16.19 32.58
C SER A 146 95.98 15.37 33.84
N LYS A 147 97.29 15.14 34.09
CA LYS A 147 97.81 14.30 35.18
C LYS A 147 98.18 15.10 36.44
N SER A 148 98.10 14.45 37.60
CA SER A 148 98.94 14.74 38.78
C SER A 148 99.56 13.44 39.33
N CYS A 149 100.44 13.51 40.32
CA CYS A 149 101.56 12.56 40.48
C CYS A 149 101.67 11.80 41.82
N GLU A 150 102.43 10.70 41.75
CA GLU A 150 102.98 9.86 42.83
C GLU A 150 104.32 9.27 42.31
N ASN A 151 105.37 8.93 43.07
CA ASN A 151 105.71 9.19 44.48
C ASN A 151 107.24 8.98 44.76
N LEU A 152 107.73 9.43 45.93
CA LEU A 152 108.92 8.96 46.70
C LEU A 152 110.41 9.17 46.27
N SER A 153 111.13 9.95 47.10
CA SER A 153 112.57 9.81 47.53
C SER A 153 113.71 10.20 46.55
N ALA A 154 114.96 10.55 46.96
CA ALA A 154 115.61 10.57 48.29
C ALA A 154 116.86 11.53 48.40
N VAL A 155 117.17 11.98 49.65
CA VAL A 155 118.51 12.28 50.28
C VAL A 155 119.55 13.28 49.68
N MET A 156 120.12 14.15 50.54
CA MET A 156 121.49 14.73 50.45
C MET A 156 122.13 14.97 51.85
N LEU A 157 123.47 14.87 51.98
CA LEU A 157 124.35 14.99 53.20
C LEU A 157 125.81 15.39 52.77
N TYR A 158 126.89 15.65 53.55
CA TYR A 158 127.26 15.64 55.00
C TYR A 158 128.47 16.62 55.23
N ASN A 159 128.87 16.91 56.49
CA ASN A 159 130.10 17.67 56.93
C ASN A 159 131.22 16.70 57.49
N PRO A 160 132.29 17.07 58.28
CA PRO A 160 132.96 18.36 58.62
C PRO A 160 134.54 18.37 58.69
N GLY A 161 135.18 19.54 58.91
CA GLY A 161 136.46 19.69 59.67
C GLY A 161 137.84 19.53 58.95
N LEU A 162 139.03 19.68 59.58
CA LEU A 162 139.46 20.37 60.84
C LEU A 162 141.02 20.43 61.04
N PHE A 163 141.61 21.52 61.59
CA PHE A 163 143.01 21.67 62.12
C PHE A 163 144.21 21.42 61.16
N PRO A 164 145.54 21.51 61.54
CA PRO A 164 146.29 22.14 62.68
C PRO A 164 147.44 23.14 62.23
N VAL A 165 148.33 23.71 63.08
CA VAL A 165 149.76 23.31 63.43
C VAL A 165 150.45 24.41 64.32
N LYS A 166 151.66 24.20 64.91
CA LYS A 166 152.30 25.00 66.02
C LYS A 166 153.76 25.52 65.81
N GLY A 167 154.10 26.65 66.47
CA GLY A 167 155.41 26.97 67.15
C GLY A 167 156.60 27.52 66.31
N PRO A 168 157.79 27.86 66.91
CA PRO A 168 158.18 27.81 68.35
C PRO A 168 159.16 28.92 68.92
N ILE A 169 159.32 28.97 70.27
CA ILE A 169 160.52 29.35 71.11
C ILE A 169 161.15 30.78 71.08
N CYS A 170 161.18 31.50 72.22
CA CYS A 170 162.38 31.80 73.07
C CYS A 170 162.02 32.53 74.41
N LEU A 171 163.00 32.96 75.23
CA LEU A 171 162.84 33.26 76.68
C LEU A 171 163.36 34.64 77.17
N ARG A 172 162.82 35.04 78.34
CA ARG A 172 163.41 35.81 79.48
C ARG A 172 163.27 37.37 79.54
N LEU A 173 162.77 37.84 80.71
CA LEU A 173 162.94 39.18 81.33
C LEU A 173 161.97 40.37 81.03
N GLU A 174 160.66 40.16 80.79
CA GLU A 174 159.65 41.27 80.84
C GLU A 174 158.37 40.95 81.68
N PHE A 175 158.46 40.01 82.63
CA PHE A 175 157.30 39.27 83.17
C PHE A 175 156.24 40.09 83.95
N GLU A 176 156.54 41.30 84.44
CA GLU A 176 155.64 42.04 85.35
C GLU A 176 154.78 43.14 84.70
N ARG A 177 155.09 43.60 83.48
CA ARG A 177 154.34 44.74 82.88
C ARG A 177 153.12 44.34 82.06
N GLN A 178 153.13 43.16 81.42
CA GLN A 178 152.06 42.76 80.48
C GLN A 178 150.79 42.20 81.14
N GLN A 179 150.87 41.64 82.35
CA GLN A 179 149.74 40.93 82.98
C GLN A 179 148.49 41.82 83.22
N ARG A 180 148.61 43.14 83.18
CA ARG A 180 147.50 44.07 83.42
C ARG A 180 146.66 44.37 82.16
N GLU A 181 147.21 44.21 80.95
CA GLU A 181 146.47 44.48 79.70
C GLU A 181 145.68 43.29 79.15
N GLU A 182 146.03 42.05 79.50
CA GLU A 182 145.26 40.87 79.07
C GLU A 182 143.95 40.71 79.87
N LEU A 183 143.96 41.08 81.15
CA LEU A 183 142.84 40.82 82.07
C LEU A 183 141.59 41.63 81.68
N GLU A 184 141.76 42.91 81.35
CA GLU A 184 140.70 43.82 80.88
C GLU A 184 140.07 43.34 79.55
N LYS A 185 140.89 42.83 78.63
CA LYS A 185 140.43 42.26 77.34
C LYS A 185 139.64 40.96 77.51
N LEU A 186 139.90 40.20 78.58
CA LEU A 186 139.22 38.94 78.88
C LEU A 186 137.86 39.19 79.57
N GLU A 187 137.80 40.20 80.43
CA GLU A 187 136.58 40.65 81.11
C GLU A 187 135.55 41.26 80.13
N SER A 188 136.01 42.12 79.20
CA SER A 188 135.19 42.67 78.11
C SER A 188 134.51 41.58 77.27
N LYS A 189 135.22 40.50 76.94
CA LYS A 189 134.70 39.37 76.16
C LYS A 189 133.65 38.54 76.91
N ARG A 190 133.75 38.42 78.24
CA ARG A 190 132.73 37.70 79.04
C ARG A 190 131.37 38.40 78.95
N LYS A 191 131.36 39.73 79.05
CA LYS A 191 130.12 40.52 79.05
C LYS A 191 129.32 40.39 77.75
N GLN A 192 130.00 40.33 76.60
CA GLN A 192 129.35 40.11 75.29
C GLN A 192 128.73 38.70 75.14
N ILE A 193 129.26 37.69 75.83
CA ILE A 193 128.69 36.34 75.83
C ILE A 193 127.40 36.33 76.67
N GLU A 194 127.42 36.97 77.84
CA GLU A 194 126.28 37.05 78.75
C GLU A 194 125.06 37.77 78.11
N GLU A 195 125.27 38.91 77.43
CA GLU A 195 124.22 39.61 76.67
C GLU A 195 123.66 38.76 75.50
N MET A 196 124.52 37.99 74.83
CA MET A 196 124.11 37.06 73.75
C MET A 196 123.28 35.89 74.27
N GLU A 197 123.66 35.30 75.40
CA GLU A 197 122.93 34.20 76.04
C GLU A 197 121.57 34.66 76.59
N GLU A 198 121.49 35.83 77.22
CA GLU A 198 120.21 36.34 77.73
C GLU A 198 119.25 36.70 76.58
N LYS A 199 119.74 37.30 75.50
CA LYS A 199 118.92 37.56 74.31
C LYS A 199 118.42 36.26 73.67
N GLN A 200 119.29 35.26 73.46
CA GLN A 200 118.89 33.97 72.88
C GLN A 200 117.85 33.24 73.76
N LYS A 201 117.91 33.42 75.09
CA LYS A 201 116.92 32.93 76.05
C LYS A 201 115.58 33.67 75.96
N SER A 202 115.59 34.98 75.71
CA SER A 202 114.39 35.79 75.45
C SER A 202 113.69 35.37 74.15
N ASP A 203 114.42 35.34 73.03
CA ASP A 203 113.88 35.02 71.70
C ASP A 203 113.24 33.61 71.70
N LYS A 204 113.84 32.65 72.41
CA LYS A 204 113.30 31.30 72.61
C LYS A 204 111.99 31.29 73.42
N ALA A 205 111.85 32.15 74.42
CA ALA A 205 110.63 32.24 75.23
C ALA A 205 109.46 32.85 74.43
N GLU A 206 109.75 33.80 73.54
CA GLU A 206 108.75 34.40 72.65
C GLU A 206 108.21 33.43 71.61
N LEU A 207 109.08 32.66 70.95
CA LEU A 207 108.68 31.60 70.01
C LEU A 207 107.72 30.58 70.63
N VAL A 208 107.95 30.18 71.89
CA VAL A 208 107.06 29.24 72.60
C VAL A 208 105.68 29.85 72.85
N ARG A 209 105.59 31.13 73.25
CA ARG A 209 104.28 31.81 73.40
C ARG A 209 103.52 31.86 72.08
N MET A 210 104.20 32.28 71.01
CA MET A 210 103.58 32.41 69.68
C MET A 210 103.13 31.05 69.11
N GLN A 211 103.82 29.97 69.44
CA GLN A 211 103.39 28.62 69.05
C GLN A 211 102.16 28.13 69.86
N GLN A 212 102.06 28.47 71.16
CA GLN A 212 100.87 28.18 71.97
C GLN A 212 99.64 28.98 71.50
N GLU A 213 99.82 30.25 71.12
CA GLU A 213 98.79 31.10 70.51
C GLU A 213 98.20 30.45 69.24
N VAL A 214 99.07 30.04 68.31
CA VAL A 214 98.67 29.37 67.06
C VAL A 214 98.01 28.02 67.31
N GLU A 215 98.44 27.24 68.30
CA GLU A 215 97.76 26.01 68.70
C GLU A 215 96.37 26.25 69.31
N SER A 216 96.17 27.35 70.03
CA SER A 216 94.87 27.73 70.58
C SER A 216 93.90 28.12 69.46
N GLN A 217 94.33 29.04 68.57
CA GLN A 217 93.53 29.50 67.43
C GLN A 217 93.17 28.36 66.45
N ARG A 218 94.05 27.37 66.28
CA ARG A 218 93.76 26.14 65.51
C ARG A 218 92.61 25.33 66.13
N LYS A 219 92.63 25.10 67.44
CA LYS A 219 91.59 24.34 68.16
C LYS A 219 90.24 25.08 68.12
N GLU A 220 90.23 26.40 68.27
CA GLU A 220 89.02 27.22 68.14
C GLU A 220 88.45 27.19 66.72
N THR A 221 89.31 27.32 65.70
CA THR A 221 88.93 27.21 64.28
C THR A 221 88.34 25.83 63.96
N GLU A 222 88.91 24.76 64.52
CA GLU A 222 88.42 23.39 64.35
C GLU A 222 87.03 23.20 64.95
N ILE A 223 86.77 23.75 66.15
CA ILE A 223 85.45 23.73 66.78
C ILE A 223 84.42 24.50 65.94
N VAL A 224 84.77 25.68 65.43
CA VAL A 224 83.89 26.48 64.56
C VAL A 224 83.58 25.75 63.26
N GLN A 225 84.58 25.13 62.61
CA GLN A 225 84.36 24.30 61.42
C GLN A 225 83.44 23.11 61.71
N LEU A 226 83.60 22.43 62.86
CA LEU A 226 82.73 21.32 63.25
C LEU A 226 81.27 21.78 63.43
N GLN A 227 81.06 22.97 64.01
CA GLN A 227 79.73 23.54 64.19
C GLN A 227 79.10 23.99 62.87
N ILE A 228 79.88 24.54 61.93
CA ILE A 228 79.43 24.86 60.57
C ILE A 228 79.00 23.58 59.84
N ARG A 229 79.82 22.52 59.82
CA ARG A 229 79.44 21.22 59.23
C ARG A 229 78.13 20.68 59.81
N LYS A 230 77.96 20.78 61.14
CA LYS A 230 76.73 20.35 61.83
C LYS A 230 75.51 21.20 61.43
N GLN A 231 75.66 22.51 61.19
CA GLN A 231 74.58 23.34 60.67
C GLN A 231 74.27 23.03 59.19
N GLU A 232 75.29 22.89 58.35
CA GLU A 232 75.14 22.45 56.96
C GLU A 232 74.41 21.11 56.84
N GLU A 233 74.76 20.12 57.66
CA GLU A 233 74.07 18.82 57.67
C GLU A 233 72.58 18.97 58.02
N ASN A 234 72.25 19.81 59.00
CA ASN A 234 70.85 20.04 59.37
C ASN A 234 70.09 20.81 58.28
N LEU A 235 70.74 21.73 57.57
CA LEU A 235 70.16 22.41 56.41
C LEU A 235 69.99 21.45 55.22
N LYS A 236 70.99 20.60 54.92
CA LYS A 236 70.92 19.56 53.88
C LYS A 236 69.78 18.57 54.16
N ARG A 237 69.64 18.10 55.42
CA ARG A 237 68.51 17.24 55.85
C ARG A 237 67.15 17.94 55.70
N ARG A 238 67.05 19.25 56.00
CA ARG A 238 65.82 20.03 55.78
C ARG A 238 65.52 20.24 54.28
N SER A 239 66.54 20.52 53.47
CA SER A 239 66.42 20.69 52.01
C SER A 239 65.85 19.42 51.38
N VAL A 240 66.46 18.27 51.64
CA VAL A 240 65.98 16.96 51.16
C VAL A 240 64.54 16.66 51.61
N HIS A 241 64.14 17.04 52.83
CA HIS A 241 62.75 16.86 53.27
C HIS A 241 61.76 17.78 52.55
N ILE A 242 62.15 19.04 52.28
CA ILE A 242 61.33 20.00 51.53
C ILE A 242 61.24 19.59 50.04
N GLU A 243 62.35 19.18 49.44
CA GLU A 243 62.45 18.66 48.08
C GLU A 243 61.61 17.40 47.89
N SER A 244 61.68 16.45 48.83
CA SER A 244 60.79 15.27 48.86
C SER A 244 59.33 15.73 48.89
N ARG A 245 58.95 16.57 49.87
CA ARG A 245 57.57 17.01 50.04
C ARG A 245 57.02 17.81 48.85
N LEU A 246 57.86 18.58 48.16
CA LEU A 246 57.49 19.25 46.91
C LEU A 246 57.30 18.24 45.77
N LYS A 247 58.17 17.24 45.66
CA LYS A 247 58.03 16.15 44.68
C LYS A 247 56.77 15.31 44.94
N ASP A 248 56.46 15.03 46.20
CA ASP A 248 55.26 14.31 46.63
C ASP A 248 54.00 15.09 46.23
N LEU A 249 53.95 16.41 46.50
CA LEU A 249 52.84 17.30 46.12
C LEU A 249 52.69 17.47 44.59
N LEU A 250 53.79 17.51 43.84
CA LEU A 250 53.74 17.55 42.38
C LEU A 250 53.17 16.25 41.81
N ALA A 251 53.60 15.10 42.32
CA ALA A 251 53.07 13.79 41.93
C ALA A 251 51.63 13.55 42.42
N GLU A 252 51.16 14.28 43.43
CA GLU A 252 49.75 14.30 43.86
C GLU A 252 48.89 15.15 42.90
N LYS A 253 49.37 16.35 42.52
CA LYS A 253 48.72 17.20 41.52
C LYS A 253 48.60 16.51 40.16
N GLU A 254 49.70 15.91 39.68
CA GLU A 254 49.77 15.20 38.40
C GLU A 254 48.74 14.06 38.33
N LYS A 255 48.67 13.23 39.37
CA LYS A 255 47.64 12.17 39.49
C LYS A 255 46.23 12.72 39.46
N PHE A 256 45.94 13.82 40.16
CA PHE A 256 44.60 14.43 40.20
C PHE A 256 44.20 15.03 38.85
N GLU A 257 45.15 15.57 38.08
CA GLU A 257 44.90 16.06 36.72
C GLU A 257 44.72 14.91 35.71
N GLU A 258 45.50 13.83 35.82
CA GLU A 258 45.26 12.59 35.06
C GLU A 258 43.91 11.94 35.43
N GLU A 259 43.56 11.90 36.71
CA GLU A 259 42.32 11.30 37.23
C GLU A 259 41.11 12.06 36.70
N ARG A 260 41.09 13.39 36.81
CA ARG A 260 40.04 14.22 36.21
C ARG A 260 39.94 14.11 34.69
N LEU A 261 41.06 13.91 33.98
CA LEU A 261 41.04 13.69 32.53
C LEU A 261 40.47 12.30 32.19
N ARG A 262 40.85 11.26 32.95
CA ARG A 262 40.28 9.91 32.83
C ARG A 262 38.78 9.90 33.14
N GLU A 263 38.34 10.53 34.24
CA GLU A 263 36.92 10.70 34.56
C GLU A 263 36.15 11.38 33.41
N HIS A 264 36.70 12.46 32.85
CA HIS A 264 36.02 13.18 31.76
C HIS A 264 35.95 12.34 30.47
N GLN A 265 37.03 11.67 30.09
CA GLN A 265 37.07 10.75 28.95
C GLN A 265 36.13 9.56 29.15
N GLU A 266 36.05 9.01 30.37
CA GLU A 266 35.14 7.92 30.70
C GLU A 266 33.68 8.40 30.65
N ILE A 267 33.35 9.59 31.16
CA ILE A 267 32.01 10.17 31.06
C ILE A 267 31.59 10.38 29.59
N GLU A 268 32.47 10.92 28.73
CA GLU A 268 32.15 11.07 27.30
C GLU A 268 32.05 9.71 26.58
N LEU A 269 32.89 8.73 26.94
CA LEU A 269 32.78 7.37 26.41
C LEU A 269 31.50 6.66 26.87
N GLN A 270 31.07 6.87 28.11
CA GLN A 270 29.80 6.36 28.64
C GLN A 270 28.61 7.02 27.94
N LYS A 271 28.61 8.35 27.75
CA LYS A 271 27.60 9.06 26.95
C LYS A 271 27.53 8.54 25.51
N LYS A 272 28.68 8.38 24.83
CA LYS A 272 28.74 7.89 23.46
C LYS A 272 28.18 6.48 23.35
N LYS A 273 28.55 5.58 24.27
CA LYS A 273 27.99 4.22 24.36
C LYS A 273 26.48 4.24 24.61
N GLN A 274 25.98 5.10 25.50
CA GLN A 274 24.54 5.26 25.74
C GLN A 274 23.81 5.77 24.49
N GLN A 275 24.38 6.75 23.77
CA GLN A 275 23.80 7.26 22.52
C GLN A 275 23.79 6.20 21.41
N GLU A 276 24.87 5.43 21.27
CA GLU A 276 24.96 4.29 20.33
C GLU A 276 23.97 3.17 20.70
N GLU A 277 23.80 2.86 22.00
CA GLU A 277 22.84 1.86 22.47
C GLU A 277 21.38 2.30 22.25
N ILE A 278 21.04 3.56 22.55
CA ILE A 278 19.70 4.10 22.28
C ILE A 278 19.41 4.07 20.77
N PHE A 279 20.37 4.48 19.94
CA PHE A 279 20.22 4.48 18.48
C PHE A 279 20.05 3.05 17.91
N ALA A 280 20.79 2.07 18.45
CA ALA A 280 20.60 0.65 18.10
C ALA A 280 19.20 0.15 18.48
N ARG A 281 18.75 0.41 19.72
CA ARG A 281 17.41 0.02 20.21
C ARG A 281 16.28 0.66 19.39
N VAL A 282 16.39 1.94 19.03
CA VAL A 282 15.41 2.62 18.16
C VAL A 282 15.38 2.00 16.76
N LYS A 283 16.54 1.60 16.22
CA LYS A 283 16.63 0.93 14.91
C LYS A 283 16.01 -0.47 14.91
N GLU A 284 16.20 -1.24 15.98
CA GLU A 284 15.55 -2.55 16.17
C GLU A 284 14.02 -2.41 16.31
N GLU A 285 13.54 -1.48 17.13
CA GLU A 285 12.09 -1.23 17.28
C GLU A 285 11.47 -0.66 15.98
N LEU A 286 12.22 0.11 15.18
CA LEU A 286 11.76 0.56 13.86
C LEU A 286 11.57 -0.62 12.89
N GLN A 287 12.47 -1.61 12.88
CA GLN A 287 12.31 -2.81 12.06
C GLN A 287 11.07 -3.62 12.48
N ARG A 288 10.86 -3.78 13.79
CA ARG A 288 9.67 -4.41 14.36
C ARG A 288 8.38 -3.65 14.03
N LEU A 289 8.40 -2.31 14.05
CA LEU A 289 7.27 -1.48 13.63
C LEU A 289 6.95 -1.65 12.14
N GLN A 290 7.97 -1.78 11.29
CA GLN A 290 7.79 -2.05 9.86
C GLN A 290 7.19 -3.44 9.61
N GLU A 291 7.54 -4.46 10.40
CA GLU A 291 6.88 -5.78 10.37
C GLU A 291 5.41 -5.71 10.83
N LEU A 292 5.11 -5.00 11.93
CA LEU A 292 3.74 -4.78 12.38
C LEU A 292 2.91 -4.02 11.34
N ASN A 293 3.48 -2.97 10.74
CA ASN A 293 2.86 -2.19 9.67
C ASN A 293 2.63 -3.05 8.42
N HIS A 294 3.56 -3.92 8.04
CA HIS A 294 3.35 -4.86 6.93
C HIS A 294 2.15 -5.79 7.20
N ASN A 295 2.04 -6.35 8.41
CA ASN A 295 0.92 -7.19 8.80
C ASN A 295 -0.41 -6.41 8.78
N GLU A 296 -0.44 -5.17 9.28
CA GLU A 296 -1.64 -4.31 9.17
C GLU A 296 -1.98 -3.94 7.73
N LYS A 297 -0.99 -3.67 6.87
CA LYS A 297 -1.21 -3.43 5.43
C LYS A 297 -1.80 -4.65 4.75
N VAL A 298 -1.39 -5.87 5.11
CA VAL A 298 -2.00 -7.12 4.61
C VAL A 298 -3.45 -7.26 5.07
N GLU A 299 -3.78 -6.95 6.32
CA GLU A 299 -5.18 -6.94 6.80
C GLU A 299 -6.02 -5.83 6.14
N LYS A 300 -5.54 -4.59 6.07
CA LYS A 300 -6.20 -3.48 5.34
C LYS A 300 -6.48 -3.88 3.88
N MET A 301 -5.51 -4.52 3.20
CA MET A 301 -5.65 -4.98 1.83
C MET A 301 -6.68 -6.10 1.66
N GLN A 302 -6.85 -6.99 2.65
CA GLN A 302 -7.97 -7.97 2.64
C GLN A 302 -9.32 -7.26 2.73
N ILE A 303 -9.46 -6.27 3.62
CA ILE A 303 -10.69 -5.48 3.78
C ILE A 303 -11.02 -4.75 2.46
N PHE A 304 -10.05 -4.13 1.79
CA PHE A 304 -10.24 -3.52 0.46
C PHE A 304 -10.74 -4.54 -0.58
N ARG A 305 -10.13 -5.74 -0.68
CA ARG A 305 -10.58 -6.79 -1.63
C ARG A 305 -11.99 -7.29 -1.32
N GLU A 306 -12.33 -7.48 -0.05
CA GLU A 306 -13.67 -7.88 0.38
C GLU A 306 -14.72 -6.79 0.07
N LEU A 307 -14.34 -5.52 0.19
CA LEU A 307 -15.18 -4.36 -0.16
C LEU A 307 -15.38 -4.22 -1.68
N GLU A 308 -14.33 -4.38 -2.48
CA GLU A 308 -14.42 -4.41 -3.95
C GLU A 308 -15.29 -5.58 -4.44
N ARG A 309 -15.18 -6.74 -3.79
CA ARG A 309 -16.06 -7.90 -4.04
C ARG A 309 -17.51 -7.58 -3.73
N LEU A 310 -17.81 -6.86 -2.64
CA LEU A 310 -19.18 -6.44 -2.31
C LEU A 310 -19.72 -5.35 -3.26
N LYS A 311 -18.88 -4.42 -3.74
CA LYS A 311 -19.27 -3.47 -4.81
C LYS A 311 -19.75 -4.21 -6.05
N LYS A 312 -18.96 -5.17 -6.53
CA LYS A 312 -19.31 -6.04 -7.68
C LYS A 312 -20.55 -6.90 -7.43
N GLU A 313 -20.66 -7.50 -6.25
CA GLU A 313 -21.82 -8.31 -5.84
C GLU A 313 -23.11 -7.47 -5.83
N LYS A 314 -23.07 -6.22 -5.34
CA LYS A 314 -24.18 -5.25 -5.39
C LYS A 314 -24.56 -4.91 -6.83
N ASP A 315 -23.60 -4.54 -7.68
CA ASP A 315 -23.87 -4.16 -9.08
C ASP A 315 -24.43 -5.35 -9.90
N GLU A 316 -23.91 -6.56 -9.70
CA GLU A 316 -24.43 -7.78 -10.34
C GLU A 316 -25.84 -8.13 -9.88
N GLN A 317 -26.15 -8.02 -8.58
CA GLN A 317 -27.50 -8.28 -8.06
C GLN A 317 -28.50 -7.26 -8.60
N TYR A 318 -28.15 -5.98 -8.60
CA TYR A 318 -28.96 -4.91 -9.19
C TYR A 318 -29.26 -5.17 -10.68
N LEU A 319 -28.25 -5.48 -11.49
CA LEU A 319 -28.44 -5.76 -12.92
C LEU A 319 -29.33 -6.98 -13.18
N LYS A 320 -29.25 -8.03 -12.34
CA LYS A 320 -30.08 -9.25 -12.44
C LYS A 320 -31.55 -9.00 -12.05
N LEU A 321 -31.82 -8.07 -11.12
CA LEU A 321 -33.19 -7.71 -10.74
C LEU A 321 -33.82 -6.72 -11.73
N GLU A 322 -33.04 -5.75 -12.21
CA GLU A 322 -33.50 -4.73 -13.18
C GLU A 322 -33.80 -5.33 -14.57
N SER A 323 -33.06 -6.38 -15.00
CA SER A 323 -33.38 -7.11 -16.23
C SER A 323 -34.67 -7.94 -16.09
N GLU A 324 -34.86 -8.62 -14.97
CA GLU A 324 -36.06 -9.41 -14.69
C GLU A 324 -37.32 -8.53 -14.51
N LYS A 325 -37.18 -7.36 -13.87
CA LYS A 325 -38.21 -6.32 -13.81
C LYS A 325 -38.63 -5.87 -15.22
N LYS A 326 -37.67 -5.57 -16.09
CA LYS A 326 -37.93 -5.21 -17.50
C LYS A 326 -38.63 -6.34 -18.27
N ARG A 327 -38.21 -7.60 -18.07
CA ARG A 327 -38.85 -8.78 -18.67
C ARG A 327 -40.34 -8.90 -18.28
N LEU A 328 -40.69 -8.63 -17.02
CA LEU A 328 -42.08 -8.62 -16.56
C LEU A 328 -42.89 -7.44 -17.14
N GLU A 329 -42.31 -6.25 -17.22
CA GLU A 329 -42.98 -5.09 -17.82
C GLU A 329 -43.17 -5.23 -19.34
N GLU A 330 -42.23 -5.86 -20.05
CA GLU A 330 -42.34 -6.14 -21.48
C GLU A 330 -43.49 -7.11 -21.77
N GLN A 331 -43.57 -8.22 -21.04
CA GLN A 331 -44.70 -9.16 -21.13
C GLN A 331 -46.05 -8.53 -20.71
N GLU A 332 -46.04 -7.54 -19.82
CA GLU A 332 -47.24 -6.77 -19.47
C GLU A 332 -47.67 -5.86 -20.62
N ARG A 333 -46.73 -5.16 -21.28
CA ARG A 333 -46.99 -4.33 -22.47
C ARG A 333 -47.51 -5.18 -23.63
N GLU A 334 -46.88 -6.32 -23.92
CA GLU A 334 -47.31 -7.25 -24.99
C GLU A 334 -48.75 -7.74 -24.78
N GLN A 335 -49.11 -8.17 -23.57
CA GLN A 335 -50.46 -8.67 -23.29
C GLN A 335 -51.52 -7.56 -23.34
N VAL A 336 -51.20 -6.34 -22.89
CA VAL A 336 -52.10 -5.17 -23.00
C VAL A 336 -52.32 -4.81 -24.48
N MET A 337 -51.26 -4.78 -25.29
CA MET A 337 -51.35 -4.52 -26.74
C MET A 337 -52.19 -5.58 -27.47
N LEU A 338 -52.01 -6.87 -27.14
CA LEU A 338 -52.79 -7.96 -27.74
C LEU A 338 -54.28 -7.86 -27.40
N VAL A 339 -54.63 -7.60 -26.14
CA VAL A 339 -56.03 -7.44 -25.71
C VAL A 339 -56.66 -6.21 -26.37
N ALA A 340 -55.94 -5.08 -26.42
CA ALA A 340 -56.41 -3.86 -27.07
C ALA A 340 -56.69 -4.06 -28.57
N HIS A 341 -55.81 -4.77 -29.29
CA HIS A 341 -56.00 -5.05 -30.71
C HIS A 341 -57.13 -6.07 -31.00
N LEU A 342 -57.33 -7.07 -30.13
CA LEU A 342 -58.50 -7.96 -30.25
C LEU A 342 -59.81 -7.21 -29.99
N GLU A 343 -59.83 -6.28 -29.04
CA GLU A 343 -60.97 -5.40 -28.77
C GLU A 343 -61.23 -4.42 -29.94
N GLU A 344 -60.17 -3.92 -30.58
CA GLU A 344 -60.20 -3.11 -31.81
C GLU A 344 -60.88 -3.88 -32.95
N GLN A 345 -60.36 -5.07 -33.29
CA GLN A 345 -60.96 -5.95 -34.31
C GLN A 345 -62.42 -6.30 -34.00
N LEU A 346 -62.74 -6.56 -32.72
CA LEU A 346 -64.09 -6.90 -32.29
C LEU A 346 -65.06 -5.75 -32.54
N ARG A 347 -64.70 -4.51 -32.16
CA ARG A 347 -65.49 -3.30 -32.43
C ARG A 347 -65.69 -3.07 -33.93
N GLU A 348 -64.64 -3.17 -34.74
CA GLU A 348 -64.76 -3.01 -36.19
C GLU A 348 -65.71 -4.05 -36.79
N LYS A 349 -65.55 -5.34 -36.44
CA LYS A 349 -66.43 -6.41 -36.93
C LYS A 349 -67.88 -6.25 -36.47
N GLN A 350 -68.13 -5.77 -35.25
CA GLN A 350 -69.48 -5.47 -34.76
C GLN A 350 -70.16 -4.41 -35.63
N VAL A 351 -69.53 -3.24 -35.83
CA VAL A 351 -70.12 -2.15 -36.61
C VAL A 351 -70.33 -2.55 -38.08
N MET A 352 -69.38 -3.27 -38.68
CA MET A 352 -69.54 -3.79 -40.05
C MET A 352 -70.74 -4.76 -40.17
N ILE A 353 -71.03 -5.54 -39.12
CA ILE A 353 -72.15 -6.49 -39.11
C ILE A 353 -73.48 -5.79 -38.78
N GLU A 354 -73.49 -4.71 -38.01
CA GLU A 354 -74.69 -3.88 -37.81
C GLU A 354 -75.10 -3.14 -39.08
N LEU A 355 -74.13 -2.58 -39.83
CA LEU A 355 -74.34 -2.01 -41.15
C LEU A 355 -74.97 -3.03 -42.12
N LEU A 356 -74.46 -4.26 -42.12
CA LEU A 356 -74.95 -5.37 -42.93
C LEU A 356 -76.31 -5.97 -42.47
N LYS A 357 -76.81 -5.63 -41.27
CA LYS A 357 -78.04 -6.20 -40.69
C LYS A 357 -79.25 -5.27 -40.72
N ARG A 358 -79.12 -4.04 -41.21
CA ARG A 358 -80.21 -3.05 -41.27
C ARG A 358 -81.28 -3.40 -42.32
N GLY A 359 -82.17 -4.34 -41.98
CA GLY A 359 -83.26 -4.79 -42.83
C GLY A 359 -82.84 -5.75 -43.95
N ASP A 360 -81.61 -5.66 -44.45
CA ASP A 360 -81.11 -6.49 -45.56
C ASP A 360 -81.32 -7.99 -45.36
N VAL A 361 -80.91 -8.54 -44.21
CA VAL A 361 -81.07 -9.98 -43.94
C VAL A 361 -82.54 -10.39 -43.93
N GLN A 362 -83.42 -9.58 -43.33
CA GLN A 362 -84.85 -9.90 -43.24
C GLN A 362 -85.53 -9.81 -44.61
N ARG A 363 -85.22 -8.78 -45.40
CA ARG A 363 -85.68 -8.65 -46.78
C ARG A 363 -85.22 -9.83 -47.64
N VAL A 364 -83.94 -10.19 -47.59
CA VAL A 364 -83.40 -11.31 -48.38
C VAL A 364 -84.03 -12.65 -47.94
N GLU A 365 -84.32 -12.84 -46.65
CA GLU A 365 -85.09 -13.99 -46.16
C GLU A 365 -86.58 -13.95 -46.56
N GLU A 366 -87.18 -12.77 -46.79
CA GLU A 366 -88.55 -12.59 -47.29
C GLU A 366 -88.63 -12.82 -48.80
N GLU A 367 -87.82 -12.12 -49.58
CA GLU A 367 -87.74 -12.24 -51.05
C GLU A 367 -87.50 -13.68 -51.49
N ARG A 368 -86.64 -14.43 -50.78
CA ARG A 368 -86.38 -15.83 -51.07
C ARG A 368 -87.61 -16.72 -50.84
N ARG A 369 -88.40 -16.47 -49.79
CA ARG A 369 -89.66 -17.21 -49.51
C ARG A 369 -90.74 -16.91 -50.56
N ASP A 370 -90.88 -15.65 -50.95
CA ASP A 370 -91.81 -15.24 -52.00
C ASP A 370 -91.44 -15.92 -53.34
N LEU A 371 -90.14 -15.96 -53.69
CA LEU A 371 -89.62 -16.68 -54.85
C LEU A 371 -89.82 -18.20 -54.76
N GLU A 372 -89.69 -18.81 -53.57
CA GLU A 372 -90.00 -20.23 -53.33
C GLU A 372 -91.49 -20.54 -53.62
N GLU A 373 -92.43 -19.72 -53.14
CA GLU A 373 -93.88 -19.90 -53.37
C GLU A 373 -94.26 -19.74 -54.85
N ILE A 374 -93.67 -18.75 -55.53
CA ILE A 374 -93.84 -18.52 -56.97
C ILE A 374 -93.25 -19.70 -57.77
N ARG A 375 -92.06 -20.19 -57.40
CA ARG A 375 -91.42 -21.36 -58.02
C ARG A 375 -92.29 -22.61 -57.88
N GLU A 376 -92.79 -22.90 -56.68
CA GLU A 376 -93.73 -24.01 -56.45
C GLU A 376 -94.97 -23.90 -57.36
N SER A 377 -95.51 -22.70 -57.51
CA SER A 377 -96.70 -22.45 -58.34
C SER A 377 -96.42 -22.71 -59.82
N LEU A 378 -95.27 -22.27 -60.34
CA LEU A 378 -94.83 -22.54 -61.71
C LEU A 378 -94.49 -24.02 -61.95
N LEU A 379 -93.97 -24.73 -60.94
CA LEU A 379 -93.72 -26.18 -61.02
C LEU A 379 -95.03 -26.97 -61.13
N LYS A 380 -96.03 -26.68 -60.30
CA LYS A 380 -97.36 -27.33 -60.35
C LYS A 380 -98.02 -27.17 -61.72
N VAL A 381 -97.86 -26.00 -62.35
CA VAL A 381 -98.32 -25.72 -63.72
C VAL A 381 -97.52 -26.50 -64.79
N LYS A 382 -96.21 -26.64 -64.59
CA LYS A 382 -95.33 -27.44 -65.49
C LYS A 382 -95.66 -28.93 -65.42
N GLU A 383 -95.98 -29.44 -64.23
CA GLU A 383 -96.44 -30.81 -64.00
C GLU A 383 -97.79 -31.05 -64.68
N ALA A 384 -98.81 -30.21 -64.43
CA ALA A 384 -100.13 -30.30 -65.06
C ALA A 384 -100.07 -30.31 -66.61
N ARG A 385 -99.21 -29.45 -67.19
CA ARG A 385 -98.93 -29.43 -68.64
C ARG A 385 -98.30 -30.72 -69.17
N SER A 386 -97.56 -31.46 -68.36
CA SER A 386 -96.98 -32.76 -68.72
C SER A 386 -98.00 -33.92 -68.61
N GLU A 387 -99.00 -33.78 -67.74
CA GLU A 387 -100.11 -34.73 -67.59
C GLU A 387 -101.26 -34.50 -68.60
N GLY A 388 -101.25 -33.36 -69.30
CA GLY A 388 -102.18 -33.02 -70.38
C GLY A 388 -103.33 -32.07 -69.97
N ASP A 389 -103.22 -31.41 -68.83
CA ASP A 389 -104.21 -30.44 -68.33
C ASP A 389 -103.77 -28.99 -68.66
N GLU A 390 -104.47 -28.34 -69.60
CA GLU A 390 -104.13 -26.99 -70.09
C GLU A 390 -104.60 -25.88 -69.14
N LYS A 391 -104.04 -25.86 -67.93
CA LYS A 391 -104.32 -24.87 -66.89
C LYS A 391 -103.74 -23.48 -67.18
N HIS A 392 -104.35 -22.78 -68.14
CA HIS A 392 -103.91 -21.43 -68.55
C HIS A 392 -104.01 -20.41 -67.40
N GLU A 393 -105.10 -20.42 -66.64
CA GLU A 393 -105.35 -19.48 -65.55
C GLU A 393 -104.34 -19.61 -64.39
N GLU A 394 -103.94 -20.85 -64.04
CA GLU A 394 -102.91 -21.07 -63.01
C GLU A 394 -101.52 -20.58 -63.48
N LEU A 395 -101.20 -20.68 -64.78
CA LEU A 395 -99.97 -20.10 -65.34
C LEU A 395 -100.00 -18.58 -65.31
N GLU A 396 -101.08 -17.96 -65.82
CA GLU A 396 -101.22 -16.51 -65.87
C GLU A 396 -101.19 -15.89 -64.48
N LYS A 397 -101.77 -16.56 -63.47
CA LYS A 397 -101.66 -16.14 -62.07
C LYS A 397 -100.21 -16.19 -61.58
N ALA A 398 -99.53 -17.34 -61.67
CA ALA A 398 -98.16 -17.47 -61.18
C ALA A 398 -97.17 -16.52 -61.91
N GLN A 399 -97.43 -16.23 -63.18
CA GLN A 399 -96.70 -15.22 -63.95
C GLN A 399 -97.03 -13.78 -63.51
N HIS A 400 -98.28 -13.49 -63.14
CA HIS A 400 -98.67 -12.19 -62.57
C HIS A 400 -98.01 -11.99 -61.19
N ASP A 401 -98.05 -13.02 -60.34
CA ASP A 401 -97.46 -13.01 -59.00
C ASP A 401 -95.95 -12.70 -59.08
N PHE A 402 -95.22 -13.26 -60.06
CA PHE A 402 -93.80 -12.93 -60.31
C PHE A 402 -93.57 -11.48 -60.79
N VAL A 403 -94.44 -10.94 -61.65
CA VAL A 403 -94.35 -9.54 -62.09
C VAL A 403 -94.70 -8.56 -60.96
N GLU A 404 -95.64 -8.93 -60.09
CA GLU A 404 -95.97 -8.14 -58.89
C GLU A 404 -94.82 -8.20 -57.87
N PHE A 405 -94.22 -9.37 -57.64
CA PHE A 405 -93.00 -9.53 -56.85
C PHE A 405 -91.88 -8.63 -57.37
N LYS A 406 -91.57 -8.68 -58.68
CA LYS A 406 -90.52 -7.84 -59.30
C LYS A 406 -90.81 -6.34 -59.14
N ARG A 407 -92.08 -5.92 -59.17
CA ARG A 407 -92.46 -4.53 -58.89
C ARG A 407 -92.21 -4.14 -57.43
N LYS A 408 -92.60 -5.00 -56.48
CA LYS A 408 -92.36 -4.79 -55.04
C LYS A 408 -90.86 -4.72 -54.72
N GLN A 409 -90.08 -5.65 -55.27
CA GLN A 409 -88.61 -5.68 -55.13
C GLN A 409 -87.99 -4.38 -55.66
N LEU A 410 -88.37 -3.92 -56.85
CA LEU A 410 -87.85 -2.65 -57.42
C LEU A 410 -88.20 -1.43 -56.55
N GLU A 411 -89.42 -1.40 -55.99
CA GLU A 411 -89.88 -0.31 -55.10
C GLU A 411 -89.17 -0.33 -53.74
N GLN A 412 -88.95 -1.51 -53.16
CA GLN A 412 -88.14 -1.68 -51.94
C GLN A 412 -86.68 -1.29 -52.17
N LEU A 413 -86.04 -1.79 -53.24
CA LEU A 413 -84.65 -1.46 -53.58
C LEU A 413 -84.46 0.04 -53.84
N ALA A 414 -85.46 0.74 -54.40
CA ALA A 414 -85.41 2.19 -54.58
C ALA A 414 -85.50 2.98 -53.25
N ILE A 415 -86.19 2.45 -52.24
CA ILE A 415 -86.17 3.01 -50.87
C ILE A 415 -84.80 2.78 -50.23
N LEU A 416 -84.28 1.56 -50.34
CA LEU A 416 -82.99 1.15 -49.73
C LEU A 416 -81.80 1.88 -50.35
N GLU A 417 -81.78 2.11 -51.67
CA GLU A 417 -80.77 2.94 -52.33
C GLU A 417 -80.71 4.34 -51.72
N LYS A 418 -81.88 4.97 -51.53
CA LYS A 418 -81.99 6.30 -50.93
C LYS A 418 -81.55 6.31 -49.47
N ASP A 419 -81.96 5.32 -48.68
CA ASP A 419 -81.59 5.22 -47.26
C ASP A 419 -80.09 4.88 -47.09
N LEU A 420 -79.49 4.15 -48.03
CA LEU A 420 -78.05 3.88 -48.09
C LEU A 420 -77.26 5.14 -48.47
N ILE A 421 -77.70 5.90 -49.48
CA ILE A 421 -77.10 7.20 -49.83
C ILE A 421 -77.17 8.16 -48.63
N GLN A 422 -78.30 8.25 -47.94
CA GLN A 422 -78.43 9.09 -46.74
C GLN A 422 -77.50 8.64 -45.60
N GLN A 423 -77.23 7.33 -45.45
CA GLN A 423 -76.24 6.83 -44.49
C GLN A 423 -74.80 7.15 -44.91
N MET A 424 -74.49 7.10 -46.21
CA MET A 424 -73.18 7.51 -46.74
C MET A 424 -72.96 9.02 -46.59
N ASP A 425 -73.95 9.86 -46.91
CA ASP A 425 -73.91 11.31 -46.67
C ASP A 425 -73.69 11.63 -45.19
N HIS A 426 -74.39 10.91 -44.29
CA HIS A 426 -74.23 11.10 -42.85
C HIS A 426 -72.81 10.73 -42.38
N LEU A 427 -72.27 9.60 -42.85
CA LEU A 427 -70.89 9.18 -42.56
C LEU A 427 -69.85 10.15 -43.15
N GLU A 428 -70.04 10.67 -44.36
CA GLU A 428 -69.15 11.68 -44.95
C GLU A 428 -69.12 12.98 -44.11
N ASN A 429 -70.26 13.40 -43.55
CA ASN A 429 -70.33 14.51 -42.60
C ASN A 429 -69.64 14.19 -41.26
N GLU A 430 -69.89 13.02 -40.66
CA GLU A 430 -69.23 12.62 -39.41
C GLU A 430 -67.71 12.49 -39.56
N ILE A 431 -67.23 11.98 -40.71
CA ILE A 431 -65.81 11.91 -41.05
C ILE A 431 -65.21 13.31 -41.19
N ALA A 432 -65.96 14.29 -41.72
CA ALA A 432 -65.52 15.68 -41.78
C ALA A 432 -65.49 16.35 -40.39
N ASP A 433 -66.44 16.01 -39.51
CA ASP A 433 -66.45 16.47 -38.11
C ASP A 433 -65.28 15.86 -37.31
N GLU A 434 -65.02 14.55 -37.42
CA GLU A 434 -63.91 13.90 -36.72
C GLU A 434 -62.53 14.30 -37.27
N LYS A 435 -62.40 14.57 -38.58
CA LYS A 435 -61.19 15.20 -39.16
C LYS A 435 -60.95 16.58 -38.54
N ARG A 436 -61.97 17.44 -38.50
CA ARG A 436 -61.85 18.75 -37.86
C ARG A 436 -61.52 18.63 -36.37
N ALA A 437 -62.14 17.71 -35.63
CA ALA A 437 -61.82 17.48 -34.22
C ALA A 437 -60.35 17.03 -34.01
N LEU A 438 -59.86 16.15 -34.88
CA LEU A 438 -58.46 15.69 -34.88
C LEU A 438 -57.48 16.82 -35.22
N GLU A 439 -57.80 17.66 -36.20
CA GLU A 439 -57.00 18.83 -36.59
C GLU A 439 -56.88 19.83 -35.44
N HIS A 440 -57.97 20.14 -34.73
CA HIS A 440 -57.93 21.02 -33.55
C HIS A 440 -57.07 20.42 -32.41
N LEU A 441 -57.12 19.10 -32.18
CA LEU A 441 -56.30 18.44 -31.16
C LEU A 441 -54.81 18.43 -31.53
N LYS A 442 -54.49 18.20 -32.80
CA LYS A 442 -53.11 18.27 -33.30
C LYS A 442 -52.57 19.69 -33.26
N PHE A 443 -53.38 20.69 -33.63
CA PHE A 443 -53.02 22.10 -33.53
C PHE A 443 -52.78 22.54 -32.08
N ALA A 444 -53.65 22.13 -31.13
CA ALA A 444 -53.45 22.42 -29.71
C ALA A 444 -52.16 21.79 -29.15
N HIS A 445 -51.84 20.55 -29.55
CA HIS A 445 -50.58 19.88 -29.21
C HIS A 445 -49.37 20.61 -29.82
N GLU A 446 -49.48 21.09 -31.07
CA GLU A 446 -48.43 21.87 -31.74
C GLU A 446 -48.24 23.27 -31.13
N GLU A 447 -49.31 23.95 -30.69
CA GLU A 447 -49.21 25.19 -29.91
C GLU A 447 -48.55 24.95 -28.55
N HIS A 448 -48.91 23.88 -27.83
CA HIS A 448 -48.26 23.53 -26.56
C HIS A 448 -46.78 23.13 -26.72
N LEU A 449 -46.40 22.47 -27.82
CA LEU A 449 -45.01 22.22 -28.20
C LEU A 449 -44.26 23.52 -28.53
N ASN A 450 -44.90 24.49 -29.18
CA ASN A 450 -44.28 25.76 -29.56
C ASN A 450 -44.13 26.73 -28.38
N LEU A 451 -45.05 26.69 -27.41
CA LEU A 451 -45.05 27.53 -26.20
C LEU A 451 -44.03 27.07 -25.13
N LYS A 452 -43.49 25.85 -25.24
CA LYS A 452 -42.56 25.24 -24.27
C LYS A 452 -41.20 24.93 -24.90
N ARG A 453 -40.63 25.91 -25.62
CA ARG A 453 -39.30 25.78 -26.23
C ARG A 453 -38.16 26.16 -25.27
N ASP A 454 -38.50 26.68 -24.09
CA ASP A 454 -37.62 26.94 -22.97
C ASP A 454 -38.04 26.03 -21.79
N ASP A 455 -37.06 25.53 -21.01
CA ASP A 455 -37.17 24.57 -19.87
C ASP A 455 -37.72 23.15 -20.16
N GLU A 456 -36.81 22.21 -20.46
CA GLU A 456 -37.09 20.76 -20.41
C GLU A 456 -37.33 20.29 -18.97
N ASN A 457 -38.60 20.07 -18.59
CA ASN A 457 -39.00 19.53 -17.28
C ASN A 457 -39.74 18.19 -17.41
N PHE A 458 -39.56 17.29 -16.43
CA PHE A 458 -40.19 15.95 -16.42
C PHE A 458 -41.72 15.98 -16.52
N MET A 459 -42.37 16.99 -15.91
CA MET A 459 -43.81 17.22 -16.04
C MET A 459 -44.27 17.41 -17.50
N ASP A 460 -43.41 17.90 -18.37
CA ASP A 460 -43.74 18.12 -19.77
C ASP A 460 -43.80 16.82 -20.58
N ALA A 461 -43.02 15.79 -20.19
CA ALA A 461 -43.15 14.45 -20.75
C ALA A 461 -44.47 13.78 -20.36
N ILE A 462 -44.95 14.01 -19.14
CA ILE A 462 -46.27 13.52 -18.66
C ILE A 462 -47.39 14.20 -19.46
N LEU A 463 -47.35 15.53 -19.59
CA LEU A 463 -48.35 16.28 -20.37
C LEU A 463 -48.37 15.86 -21.85
N LYS A 464 -47.20 15.64 -22.46
CA LYS A 464 -47.09 15.11 -23.83
C LYS A 464 -47.74 13.71 -23.97
N ALA A 465 -47.57 12.83 -22.99
CA ALA A 465 -48.24 11.53 -22.98
C ALA A 465 -49.78 11.67 -22.86
N GLU A 466 -50.25 12.50 -21.92
CA GLU A 466 -51.69 12.76 -21.75
C GLU A 466 -52.36 13.44 -22.96
N GLU A 467 -51.61 14.19 -23.78
CA GLU A 467 -52.11 14.78 -25.03
C GLU A 467 -52.16 13.75 -26.16
N ILE A 468 -51.11 12.93 -26.31
CA ILE A 468 -51.05 11.83 -27.27
C ILE A 468 -52.19 10.81 -27.05
N ASP A 469 -52.52 10.49 -25.79
CA ASP A 469 -53.61 9.58 -25.45
C ASP A 469 -55.02 10.18 -25.64
N LYS A 470 -55.13 11.50 -25.87
CA LYS A 470 -56.36 12.15 -26.35
C LYS A 470 -56.47 12.12 -27.88
N ILE A 471 -55.35 12.08 -28.59
CA ILE A 471 -55.30 12.04 -30.07
C ILE A 471 -55.63 10.64 -30.60
N LYS A 472 -54.96 9.58 -30.12
CA LYS A 472 -55.13 8.20 -30.64
C LYS A 472 -56.60 7.73 -30.71
N PRO A 473 -57.47 7.95 -29.70
CA PRO A 473 -58.86 7.49 -29.76
C PRO A 473 -59.71 8.24 -30.81
N VAL A 474 -59.31 9.45 -31.21
CA VAL A 474 -59.97 10.21 -32.29
C VAL A 474 -59.48 9.73 -33.65
N GLU A 475 -58.18 9.45 -33.79
CA GLU A 475 -57.61 8.85 -35.01
C GLU A 475 -58.23 7.48 -35.30
N TYR A 476 -58.39 6.64 -34.28
CA TYR A 476 -59.01 5.32 -34.42
C TYR A 476 -60.48 5.41 -34.88
N ARG A 477 -61.31 6.25 -34.26
CA ARG A 477 -62.72 6.42 -34.68
C ARG A 477 -62.79 6.92 -36.12
N LEU A 478 -61.98 7.91 -36.47
CA LEU A 478 -61.91 8.44 -37.83
C LEU A 478 -61.53 7.35 -38.85
N GLN A 479 -60.51 6.54 -38.57
CA GLN A 479 -60.14 5.42 -39.43
C GLN A 479 -61.26 4.38 -39.56
N SER A 480 -61.94 4.05 -38.46
CA SER A 480 -63.08 3.12 -38.47
C SER A 480 -64.21 3.64 -39.36
N LYS A 481 -64.63 4.91 -39.22
CA LYS A 481 -65.68 5.51 -40.06
C LYS A 481 -65.28 5.59 -41.54
N VAL A 482 -64.01 5.88 -41.84
CA VAL A 482 -63.49 5.87 -43.22
C VAL A 482 -63.59 4.46 -43.83
N ARG A 483 -63.20 3.40 -43.10
CA ARG A 483 -63.36 2.00 -43.57
C ARG A 483 -64.83 1.62 -43.77
N GLN A 484 -65.73 2.06 -42.89
CA GLN A 484 -67.17 1.82 -43.03
C GLN A 484 -67.73 2.45 -44.31
N LEU A 485 -67.44 3.74 -44.56
CA LEU A 485 -67.86 4.44 -45.77
C LEU A 485 -67.28 3.79 -47.03
N GLU A 486 -65.99 3.47 -47.03
CA GLU A 486 -65.31 2.81 -48.16
C GLU A 486 -65.93 1.44 -48.47
N TYR A 487 -66.31 0.67 -47.44
CA TYR A 487 -67.01 -0.60 -47.61
C TYR A 487 -68.40 -0.43 -48.25
N LEU A 488 -69.23 0.49 -47.74
CA LEU A 488 -70.56 0.77 -48.31
C LEU A 488 -70.46 1.20 -49.78
N LYS A 489 -69.50 2.09 -50.08
CA LYS A 489 -69.26 2.66 -51.42
C LYS A 489 -68.74 1.64 -52.43
N SER A 490 -67.96 0.66 -51.98
CA SER A 490 -67.26 -0.30 -52.85
C SER A 490 -67.92 -1.67 -52.94
N ASN A 491 -68.83 -2.02 -52.02
CA ASN A 491 -69.45 -3.35 -51.95
C ASN A 491 -70.98 -3.27 -51.93
N HIS A 492 -71.57 -2.56 -50.97
CA HIS A 492 -73.02 -2.57 -50.74
C HIS A 492 -73.77 -1.80 -51.85
N LEU A 493 -73.41 -0.54 -52.09
CA LEU A 493 -74.06 0.29 -53.11
C LEU A 493 -73.98 -0.31 -54.53
N PRO A 494 -72.83 -0.83 -55.01
CA PRO A 494 -72.78 -1.53 -56.30
C PRO A 494 -73.70 -2.76 -56.36
N ALA A 495 -73.68 -3.63 -55.34
CA ALA A 495 -74.50 -4.85 -55.33
C ALA A 495 -76.01 -4.53 -55.34
N LEU A 496 -76.44 -3.52 -54.58
CA LEU A 496 -77.82 -3.05 -54.54
C LEU A 496 -78.25 -2.45 -55.89
N LEU A 497 -77.40 -1.63 -56.52
CA LEU A 497 -77.68 -1.07 -57.84
C LEU A 497 -77.74 -2.14 -58.94
N GLU A 498 -76.84 -3.14 -58.89
CA GLU A 498 -76.90 -4.29 -59.80
C GLU A 498 -78.17 -5.11 -59.62
N GLU A 499 -78.63 -5.34 -58.37
CA GLU A 499 -79.88 -6.07 -58.12
C GLU A 499 -81.09 -5.27 -58.62
N LYS A 500 -81.12 -3.96 -58.36
CA LYS A 500 -82.17 -3.05 -58.85
C LYS A 500 -82.23 -3.03 -60.38
N GLN A 501 -81.07 -3.05 -61.05
CA GLN A 501 -80.97 -3.18 -62.50
C GLN A 501 -81.49 -4.53 -62.99
N ARG A 502 -81.14 -5.65 -62.32
CA ARG A 502 -81.69 -6.98 -62.64
C ARG A 502 -83.21 -7.03 -62.49
N ALA A 503 -83.77 -6.39 -61.47
CA ALA A 503 -85.22 -6.29 -61.27
C ALA A 503 -85.93 -5.48 -62.37
N SER A 504 -85.37 -4.32 -62.77
CA SER A 504 -85.92 -3.52 -63.88
C SER A 504 -85.89 -4.28 -65.20
N GLU A 505 -84.76 -4.92 -65.55
CA GLU A 505 -84.64 -5.63 -66.83
C GLU A 505 -85.62 -6.78 -67.01
N VAL A 506 -86.11 -7.41 -65.92
CA VAL A 506 -87.19 -8.41 -65.99
C VAL A 506 -88.53 -7.77 -66.33
N LEU A 507 -88.83 -6.60 -65.76
CA LEU A 507 -90.05 -5.85 -66.05
C LEU A 507 -90.02 -5.26 -67.48
N ASP A 508 -88.86 -4.77 -67.93
CA ASP A 508 -88.68 -4.13 -69.23
C ASP A 508 -88.64 -5.13 -70.41
N ARG A 509 -88.06 -6.33 -70.21
CA ARG A 509 -88.02 -7.39 -71.24
C ARG A 509 -89.33 -8.18 -71.33
N GLY A 510 -90.11 -8.21 -70.25
CA GLY A 510 -91.31 -9.03 -70.14
C GLY A 510 -91.03 -10.51 -69.87
N LEU A 511 -92.10 -11.26 -69.58
CA LEU A 511 -92.04 -12.67 -69.20
C LEU A 511 -91.52 -13.56 -70.35
N LEU A 512 -90.59 -14.45 -70.01
CA LEU A 512 -90.10 -15.50 -70.90
C LEU A 512 -90.99 -16.75 -70.83
N GLY A 513 -90.79 -17.67 -71.77
CA GLY A 513 -91.41 -19.00 -71.71
C GLY A 513 -91.11 -19.73 -70.39
N LEU A 514 -92.06 -20.57 -69.94
CA LEU A 514 -92.11 -21.17 -68.59
C LEU A 514 -90.75 -21.65 -68.05
N ASP A 515 -90.00 -22.44 -68.82
CA ASP A 515 -88.70 -22.98 -68.40
C ASP A 515 -87.62 -21.92 -68.14
N ASN A 516 -87.61 -20.82 -68.92
CA ASN A 516 -86.66 -19.73 -68.73
C ASN A 516 -87.01 -18.88 -67.51
N THR A 517 -88.31 -18.66 -67.26
CA THR A 517 -88.79 -17.95 -66.07
C THR A 517 -88.52 -18.77 -64.80
N LEU A 518 -88.71 -20.09 -64.86
CA LEU A 518 -88.36 -21.02 -63.78
C LEU A 518 -86.86 -20.98 -63.48
N TYR A 519 -86.00 -21.11 -64.51
CA TYR A 519 -84.55 -21.04 -64.37
C TYR A 519 -84.08 -19.69 -63.79
N GLN A 520 -84.72 -18.59 -64.17
CA GLN A 520 -84.39 -17.26 -63.63
C GLN A 520 -84.74 -17.15 -62.13
N ILE A 521 -85.88 -17.69 -61.71
CA ILE A 521 -86.27 -17.74 -60.29
C ILE A 521 -85.34 -18.66 -59.50
N GLU A 522 -84.98 -19.83 -60.05
CA GLU A 522 -84.04 -20.75 -59.42
C GLU A 522 -82.66 -20.10 -59.20
N LYS A 523 -82.12 -19.42 -60.21
CA LYS A 523 -80.87 -18.67 -60.09
C LYS A 523 -80.95 -17.53 -59.08
N GLU A 524 -82.09 -16.85 -58.97
CA GLU A 524 -82.26 -15.77 -57.99
C GLU A 524 -82.40 -16.31 -56.56
N ILE A 525 -83.05 -17.46 -56.36
CA ILE A 525 -83.04 -18.17 -55.07
C ILE A 525 -81.61 -18.56 -54.68
N GLU A 526 -80.81 -19.08 -55.61
CA GLU A 526 -79.38 -19.38 -55.36
C GLU A 526 -78.57 -18.11 -54.99
N GLU A 527 -78.74 -16.99 -55.70
CA GLU A 527 -78.11 -15.71 -55.36
C GLU A 527 -78.49 -15.24 -53.94
N LYS A 528 -79.77 -15.37 -53.55
CA LYS A 528 -80.27 -15.00 -52.22
C LYS A 528 -79.78 -15.96 -51.13
N GLU A 529 -79.67 -17.27 -51.40
CA GLU A 529 -79.07 -18.22 -50.47
C GLU A 529 -77.58 -17.96 -50.23
N GLU A 530 -76.83 -17.56 -51.27
CA GLU A 530 -75.42 -17.21 -51.10
C GLU A 530 -75.27 -15.96 -50.21
N GLN A 531 -76.07 -14.91 -50.44
CA GLN A 531 -76.10 -13.72 -49.57
C GLN A 531 -76.35 -14.11 -48.10
N LEU A 532 -77.35 -14.97 -47.83
CA LEU A 532 -77.65 -15.45 -46.48
C LEU A 532 -76.52 -16.31 -45.89
N ALA A 533 -75.83 -17.12 -46.70
CA ALA A 533 -74.65 -17.86 -46.26
C ALA A 533 -73.50 -16.91 -45.87
N GLN A 534 -73.27 -15.83 -46.63
CA GLN A 534 -72.27 -14.80 -46.32
C GLN A 534 -72.60 -14.05 -45.01
N TYR A 535 -73.85 -13.64 -44.78
CA TYR A 535 -74.28 -13.02 -43.51
C TYR A 535 -74.11 -13.96 -42.30
N ARG A 536 -74.41 -15.25 -42.47
CA ARG A 536 -74.22 -16.29 -41.44
C ARG A 536 -72.73 -16.51 -41.16
N ALA A 537 -71.89 -16.64 -42.18
CA ALA A 537 -70.44 -16.77 -42.04
C ALA A 537 -69.81 -15.56 -41.32
N SER A 538 -70.22 -14.34 -41.67
CA SER A 538 -69.76 -13.11 -41.02
C SER A 538 -70.17 -13.06 -39.54
N THR A 539 -71.40 -13.44 -39.21
CA THR A 539 -71.88 -13.53 -37.81
C THR A 539 -71.10 -14.59 -37.01
N ASN A 540 -70.79 -15.75 -37.61
CA ASN A 540 -69.99 -16.80 -36.97
C ASN A 540 -68.54 -16.34 -36.71
N GLN A 541 -67.93 -15.60 -37.64
CA GLN A 541 -66.60 -15.01 -37.45
C GLN A 541 -66.58 -14.01 -36.28
N LEU A 542 -67.63 -13.19 -36.14
CA LEU A 542 -67.76 -12.26 -35.01
C LEU A 542 -67.85 -13.01 -33.68
N GLN A 543 -68.64 -14.10 -33.62
CA GLN A 543 -68.73 -14.90 -32.40
C GLN A 543 -67.38 -15.55 -32.04
N GLN A 544 -66.67 -16.13 -33.02
CA GLN A 544 -65.32 -16.69 -32.80
C GLN A 544 -64.32 -15.63 -32.30
N LEU A 545 -64.39 -14.40 -32.83
CA LEU A 545 -63.56 -13.28 -32.38
C LEU A 545 -63.93 -12.82 -30.97
N GLN A 546 -65.22 -12.82 -30.61
CA GLN A 546 -65.68 -12.50 -29.26
C GLN A 546 -65.22 -13.56 -28.23
N GLU A 547 -65.34 -14.85 -28.56
CA GLU A 547 -64.86 -15.97 -27.75
C GLU A 547 -63.33 -15.91 -27.58
N THR A 548 -62.59 -15.58 -28.66
CA THR A 548 -61.14 -15.36 -28.63
C THR A 548 -60.77 -14.19 -27.72
N PHE A 549 -61.42 -13.03 -27.89
CA PHE A 549 -61.20 -11.85 -27.06
C PHE A 549 -61.48 -12.12 -25.58
N GLU A 550 -62.61 -12.75 -25.25
CA GLU A 550 -62.93 -13.08 -23.86
C GLU A 550 -61.93 -14.07 -23.25
N CYS A 551 -61.48 -15.07 -24.02
CA CYS A 551 -60.41 -15.99 -23.60
C CYS A 551 -59.10 -15.23 -23.31
N THR A 552 -58.61 -14.42 -24.25
CA THR A 552 -57.36 -13.66 -24.09
C THR A 552 -57.45 -12.63 -22.96
N ALA A 553 -58.57 -11.93 -22.81
CA ALA A 553 -58.79 -10.99 -21.71
C ALA A 553 -58.85 -11.70 -20.35
N ASN A 554 -59.43 -12.91 -20.27
CA ASN A 554 -59.41 -13.73 -19.06
C ASN A 554 -57.99 -14.22 -18.73
N VAL A 555 -57.21 -14.67 -19.72
CA VAL A 555 -55.79 -15.04 -19.53
C VAL A 555 -54.99 -13.84 -19.03
N ALA A 556 -55.09 -12.68 -19.70
CA ALA A 556 -54.39 -11.46 -19.29
C ALA A 556 -54.76 -11.01 -17.85
N ARG A 557 -56.01 -11.18 -17.42
CA ARG A 557 -56.44 -10.91 -16.04
C ARG A 557 -55.77 -11.83 -15.01
N GLN A 558 -55.60 -13.13 -15.31
CA GLN A 558 -54.94 -14.05 -14.38
C GLN A 558 -53.41 -13.89 -14.42
N GLU A 559 -52.82 -13.70 -15.61
CA GLU A 559 -51.40 -13.36 -15.78
C GLU A 559 -51.04 -12.04 -15.08
N GLY A 560 -51.95 -11.06 -15.03
CA GLY A 560 -51.79 -9.86 -14.22
C GLY A 560 -51.72 -10.13 -12.71
N LYS A 561 -52.50 -11.10 -12.19
CA LYS A 561 -52.37 -11.55 -10.79
C LYS A 561 -51.04 -12.27 -10.54
N VAL A 562 -50.60 -13.11 -11.49
CA VAL A 562 -49.30 -13.82 -11.44
C VAL A 562 -48.16 -12.80 -11.42
N ARG A 563 -48.10 -11.87 -12.38
CA ARG A 563 -47.08 -10.81 -12.45
C ARG A 563 -47.07 -9.91 -11.23
N LYS A 564 -48.23 -9.61 -10.62
CA LYS A 564 -48.26 -8.88 -9.35
C LYS A 564 -47.53 -9.65 -8.23
N LYS A 565 -47.74 -10.96 -8.14
CA LYS A 565 -47.01 -11.82 -7.18
C LYS A 565 -45.54 -12.01 -7.53
N GLU A 566 -45.17 -12.01 -8.80
CA GLU A 566 -43.76 -11.99 -9.22
C GLU A 566 -43.09 -10.67 -8.81
N LYS A 567 -43.73 -9.51 -9.02
CA LYS A 567 -43.25 -8.19 -8.57
C LYS A 567 -43.10 -8.11 -7.04
N GLU A 568 -44.12 -8.51 -6.27
CA GLU A 568 -44.06 -8.60 -4.79
C GLU A 568 -42.89 -9.48 -4.30
N ILE A 569 -42.53 -10.54 -5.03
CA ILE A 569 -41.40 -11.41 -4.69
C ILE A 569 -40.06 -10.83 -5.13
N LEU A 570 -39.99 -10.09 -6.24
CA LEU A 570 -38.78 -9.36 -6.64
C LEU A 570 -38.43 -8.26 -5.63
N GLU A 571 -39.40 -7.46 -5.21
CA GLU A 571 -39.26 -6.47 -4.12
C GLU A 571 -38.78 -7.14 -2.81
N SER A 572 -39.32 -8.32 -2.50
CA SER A 572 -38.88 -9.11 -1.32
C SER A 572 -37.44 -9.62 -1.45
N ARG A 573 -37.02 -10.04 -2.66
CA ARG A 573 -35.64 -10.48 -2.95
C ARG A 573 -34.65 -9.31 -2.93
N GLU A 574 -35.02 -8.17 -3.51
CA GLU A 574 -34.22 -6.94 -3.50
C GLU A 574 -33.92 -6.52 -2.06
N LYS A 575 -34.96 -6.50 -1.22
CA LYS A 575 -34.83 -6.23 0.21
C LYS A 575 -33.93 -7.23 0.92
N GLN A 576 -34.09 -8.54 0.68
CA GLN A 576 -33.23 -9.57 1.29
C GLN A 576 -31.76 -9.45 0.86
N GLN A 577 -31.50 -9.15 -0.41
CA GLN A 577 -30.16 -8.91 -0.95
C GLN A 577 -29.53 -7.65 -0.34
N ARG A 578 -30.28 -6.55 -0.29
CA ARG A 578 -29.88 -5.32 0.39
C ARG A 578 -29.56 -5.55 1.87
N GLU A 579 -30.44 -6.21 2.62
CA GLU A 579 -30.22 -6.53 4.04
C GLU A 579 -28.98 -7.41 4.25
N ALA A 580 -28.68 -8.33 3.31
CA ALA A 580 -27.45 -9.15 3.35
C ALA A 580 -26.19 -8.31 3.05
N LEU A 581 -26.24 -7.41 2.07
CA LEU A 581 -25.15 -6.49 1.75
C LEU A 581 -24.89 -5.50 2.90
N GLU A 582 -25.93 -4.89 3.48
CA GLU A 582 -25.83 -4.03 4.66
C GLU A 582 -25.16 -4.77 5.84
N GLN A 583 -25.54 -6.04 6.09
CA GLN A 583 -24.91 -6.88 7.13
C GLN A 583 -23.44 -7.21 6.81
N ALA A 584 -23.10 -7.48 5.55
CA ALA A 584 -21.73 -7.77 5.12
C ALA A 584 -20.82 -6.55 5.25
N VAL A 585 -21.29 -5.36 4.82
CA VAL A 585 -20.54 -4.11 4.97
C VAL A 585 -20.42 -3.73 6.45
N ALA A 586 -21.46 -3.91 7.26
CA ALA A 586 -21.37 -3.71 8.72
C ALA A 586 -20.41 -4.71 9.41
N LYS A 587 -20.18 -5.90 8.84
CA LYS A 587 -19.14 -6.83 9.31
C LYS A 587 -17.74 -6.34 8.96
N LEU A 588 -17.54 -5.80 7.76
CA LEU A 588 -16.27 -5.16 7.35
C LEU A 588 -15.97 -3.91 8.17
N GLU A 589 -16.94 -3.03 8.39
CA GLU A 589 -16.83 -1.84 9.24
C GLU A 589 -16.40 -2.19 10.67
N ARG A 590 -16.96 -3.27 11.25
CA ARG A 590 -16.53 -3.80 12.55
C ARG A 590 -15.10 -4.35 12.51
N ARG A 591 -14.70 -5.07 11.44
CA ARG A 591 -13.32 -5.58 11.26
C ARG A 591 -12.33 -4.42 11.14
N HIS A 592 -12.66 -3.38 10.36
CA HIS A 592 -11.84 -2.19 10.22
C HIS A 592 -11.74 -1.42 11.54
N SER A 593 -12.86 -1.20 12.23
CA SER A 593 -12.89 -0.59 13.57
C SER A 593 -12.06 -1.39 14.59
N ALA A 594 -12.08 -2.72 14.53
CA ALA A 594 -11.27 -3.57 15.40
C ALA A 594 -9.78 -3.49 15.08
N LEU A 595 -9.42 -3.39 13.79
CA LEU A 595 -8.05 -3.18 13.33
C LEU A 595 -7.53 -1.81 13.80
N GLN A 596 -8.30 -0.73 13.58
CA GLN A 596 -7.98 0.63 14.07
C GLN A 596 -7.76 0.65 15.60
N ARG A 597 -8.58 -0.06 16.38
CA ARG A 597 -8.46 -0.13 17.86
C ARG A 597 -7.33 -1.04 18.36
N ARG A 598 -6.87 -1.97 17.54
CA ARG A 598 -5.75 -2.87 17.85
C ARG A 598 -4.41 -2.25 17.48
N SER A 599 -4.40 -1.33 16.51
CA SER A 599 -3.19 -0.62 16.11
C SER A 599 -2.63 0.22 17.25
N THR A 600 -1.47 -0.17 17.74
CA THR A 600 -0.63 0.64 18.65
C THR A 600 0.43 1.43 17.86
N ILE A 601 0.51 1.24 16.54
CA ILE A 601 1.61 1.73 15.69
C ILE A 601 1.72 3.26 15.74
N ASP A 602 0.61 4.01 15.72
CA ASP A 602 0.64 5.48 15.82
C ASP A 602 1.24 5.97 17.16
N PHE A 603 0.97 5.26 18.26
CA PHE A 603 1.52 5.57 19.58
C PHE A 603 3.01 5.18 19.68
N GLU A 604 3.36 3.99 19.21
CA GLU A 604 4.74 3.49 19.23
C GLU A 604 5.65 4.31 18.32
N ILE A 605 5.19 4.74 17.13
CA ILE A 605 5.90 5.69 16.26
C ILE A 605 6.18 7.01 16.99
N GLU A 606 5.19 7.58 17.67
CA GLU A 606 5.35 8.84 18.40
C GLU A 606 6.28 8.69 19.63
N GLU A 607 6.26 7.53 20.30
CA GLU A 607 7.22 7.20 21.36
C GLU A 607 8.67 7.11 20.82
N GLN A 608 8.89 6.50 19.64
CA GLN A 608 10.22 6.46 19.03
C GLN A 608 10.67 7.84 18.53
N LYS A 609 9.78 8.68 17.99
CA LYS A 609 10.10 10.09 17.68
C LYS A 609 10.54 10.87 18.93
N GLN A 610 9.84 10.70 20.05
CA GLN A 610 10.21 11.38 21.31
C GLN A 610 11.56 10.89 21.83
N LYS A 611 11.86 9.59 21.75
CA LYS A 611 13.20 9.04 22.06
C LYS A 611 14.29 9.62 21.14
N LEU A 612 14.04 9.75 19.85
CA LEU A 612 14.98 10.39 18.92
C LEU A 612 15.16 11.88 19.21
N ALA A 613 14.11 12.59 19.64
CA ALA A 613 14.17 14.02 19.97
C ALA A 613 14.93 14.34 21.27
N THR A 614 15.18 13.36 22.16
CA THR A 614 16.03 13.57 23.34
C THR A 614 17.53 13.39 23.08
N LEU A 615 17.92 12.93 21.88
CA LEU A 615 19.33 12.84 21.46
C LEU A 615 19.79 14.17 20.83
N ASN A 616 20.97 14.65 21.24
CA ASN A 616 21.51 15.92 20.74
C ASN A 616 21.72 15.91 19.21
N ASN A 617 21.31 17.01 18.56
CA ASN A 617 21.17 17.21 17.10
C ASN A 617 22.49 17.21 16.28
N SER A 618 23.37 16.21 16.43
CA SER A 618 24.70 16.20 15.80
C SER A 618 24.92 15.04 14.80
N CYS A 619 23.86 14.41 14.29
CA CYS A 619 23.99 13.34 13.29
C CYS A 619 22.92 13.40 12.19
N GLY A 620 23.33 13.26 10.93
CA GLY A 620 22.39 13.23 9.79
C GLY A 620 21.50 11.97 9.75
N GLU A 621 21.95 10.85 10.33
CA GLU A 621 21.18 9.61 10.37
C GLU A 621 19.93 9.73 11.27
N GLN A 622 20.02 10.52 12.35
CA GLN A 622 18.89 10.85 13.24
C GLN A 622 17.74 11.52 12.47
N ALA A 623 18.06 12.50 11.62
CA ALA A 623 17.09 13.18 10.77
C ALA A 623 16.49 12.24 9.71
N GLY A 624 17.28 11.31 9.18
CA GLY A 624 16.80 10.27 8.25
C GLY A 624 15.77 9.33 8.89
N LEU A 625 16.04 8.84 10.11
CA LEU A 625 15.09 8.00 10.84
C LEU A 625 13.81 8.75 11.20
N GLN A 626 13.92 10.00 11.66
CA GLN A 626 12.77 10.84 12.01
C GLN A 626 11.87 11.11 10.79
N ALA A 627 12.45 11.44 9.63
CA ALA A 627 11.71 11.62 8.39
C ALA A 627 11.03 10.33 7.90
N SER A 628 11.66 9.16 8.11
CA SER A 628 11.06 7.86 7.80
C SER A 628 9.82 7.59 8.66
N LEU A 629 9.91 7.80 9.97
CA LEU A 629 8.79 7.63 10.91
C LEU A 629 7.60 8.56 10.58
N GLU A 630 7.88 9.81 10.20
CA GLU A 630 6.85 10.79 9.82
C GLU A 630 6.16 10.44 8.49
N ALA A 631 6.92 10.00 7.48
CA ALA A 631 6.36 9.53 6.22
C ALA A 631 5.52 8.25 6.40
N GLU A 632 5.95 7.35 7.28
CA GLU A 632 5.28 6.08 7.56
C GLU A 632 3.94 6.28 8.29
N GLN A 633 3.88 7.19 9.27
CA GLN A 633 2.64 7.59 9.94
C GLN A 633 1.64 8.24 8.96
N LYS A 634 2.12 9.18 8.13
CA LYS A 634 1.26 9.87 7.15
C LYS A 634 0.66 8.91 6.12
N ALA A 635 1.40 7.88 5.71
CA ALA A 635 0.88 6.82 4.84
C ALA A 635 -0.20 5.96 5.54
N LEU A 636 0.00 5.62 6.83
CA LEU A 636 -0.97 4.87 7.63
C LEU A 636 -2.30 5.61 7.80
N GLU A 637 -2.24 6.94 7.99
CA GLU A 637 -3.39 7.84 8.09
C GLU A 637 -4.13 7.94 6.74
N GLN A 638 -3.42 8.17 5.63
CA GLN A 638 -4.02 8.22 4.29
C GLN A 638 -4.65 6.90 3.83
N ASP A 639 -4.11 5.75 4.24
CA ASP A 639 -4.73 4.43 3.98
C ASP A 639 -5.93 4.16 4.89
N ARG A 640 -6.01 4.81 6.06
CA ARG A 640 -7.16 4.74 6.97
C ARG A 640 -8.32 5.59 6.42
N GLU A 641 -8.08 6.86 6.12
CA GLU A 641 -9.09 7.78 5.59
C GLU A 641 -9.75 7.22 4.33
N ARG A 642 -8.96 6.68 3.39
CA ARG A 642 -9.46 6.08 2.14
C ARG A 642 -10.37 4.88 2.39
N LEU A 643 -10.04 4.04 3.38
CA LEU A 643 -10.83 2.85 3.71
C LEU A 643 -12.12 3.22 4.44
N ASP A 644 -12.08 4.18 5.37
CA ASP A 644 -13.28 4.73 6.00
C ASP A 644 -14.20 5.42 4.95
N GLN A 645 -13.64 6.17 4.00
CA GLN A 645 -14.38 6.78 2.89
C GLN A 645 -15.03 5.74 1.97
N GLU A 646 -14.32 4.69 1.55
CA GLU A 646 -14.89 3.65 0.69
C GLU A 646 -15.98 2.81 1.39
N ILE A 647 -15.84 2.58 2.70
CA ILE A 647 -16.88 1.94 3.52
C ILE A 647 -18.11 2.85 3.59
N GLN A 648 -17.93 4.15 3.84
CA GLN A 648 -19.04 5.11 3.91
C GLN A 648 -19.75 5.27 2.56
N GLN A 649 -19.01 5.38 1.45
CA GLN A 649 -19.56 5.44 0.10
C GLN A 649 -20.42 4.20 -0.20
N LEU A 650 -19.90 2.98 0.06
CA LEU A 650 -20.65 1.75 -0.20
C LEU A 650 -21.91 1.66 0.68
N LYS A 651 -21.84 2.08 1.95
CA LYS A 651 -23.02 2.19 2.82
C LYS A 651 -24.03 3.20 2.28
N GLN A 652 -23.58 4.33 1.76
CA GLN A 652 -24.43 5.36 1.18
C GLN A 652 -25.10 4.87 -0.11
N GLU A 653 -24.36 4.25 -1.05
CA GLU A 653 -24.92 3.66 -2.27
C GLU A 653 -26.00 2.59 -1.97
N ILE A 654 -25.76 1.72 -1.00
CA ILE A 654 -26.74 0.70 -0.59
C ILE A 654 -27.97 1.35 0.07
N TYR A 655 -27.80 2.48 0.76
CA TYR A 655 -28.90 3.19 1.41
C TYR A 655 -29.75 4.02 0.42
N GLU A 656 -29.08 4.73 -0.50
CA GLU A 656 -29.65 5.71 -1.44
C GLU A 656 -30.30 5.10 -2.70
N GLY A 657 -30.15 3.79 -2.93
CA GLY A 657 -30.92 3.08 -3.98
C GLY A 657 -32.44 3.26 -3.87
N ASP A 658 -32.93 3.61 -2.67
CA ASP A 658 -34.34 3.93 -2.38
C ASP A 658 -34.74 5.37 -2.78
N GLY A 659 -33.78 6.28 -2.93
CA GLY A 659 -34.02 7.72 -3.14
C GLY A 659 -34.34 8.11 -4.58
N ALA A 660 -33.68 7.47 -5.56
CA ALA A 660 -33.82 7.83 -6.97
C ALA A 660 -35.11 7.32 -7.64
N GLN A 661 -35.80 6.33 -7.04
CA GLN A 661 -37.03 5.73 -7.61
C GLN A 661 -38.31 6.05 -6.81
N LYS A 662 -38.24 6.64 -5.61
CA LYS A 662 -39.41 7.06 -4.81
C LYS A 662 -40.10 8.35 -5.29
N GLY A 663 -40.15 8.54 -6.60
CA GLY A 663 -40.78 9.66 -7.29
C GLY A 663 -42.12 9.35 -7.96
N ASN A 664 -42.79 8.22 -7.67
CA ASN A 664 -44.06 7.88 -8.35
C ASN A 664 -45.02 6.87 -7.64
N HIS A 665 -45.17 6.93 -6.31
CA HIS A 665 -46.26 6.20 -5.63
C HIS A 665 -46.91 6.99 -4.48
N GLY A 666 -48.01 7.68 -4.77
CA GLY A 666 -48.91 8.26 -3.77
C GLY A 666 -49.81 9.38 -4.30
N ILE A 667 -51.08 9.37 -3.86
CA ILE A 667 -52.07 10.46 -4.02
C ILE A 667 -52.54 10.75 -5.46
N LEU A 668 -53.36 9.87 -6.03
CA LEU A 668 -54.50 10.31 -6.87
C LEU A 668 -55.63 9.27 -6.97
N ASP A 669 -56.26 8.92 -5.85
CA ASP A 669 -57.51 8.12 -5.88
C ASP A 669 -58.43 8.40 -4.66
N GLU A 670 -58.80 9.67 -4.43
CA GLU A 670 -59.90 10.00 -3.52
C GLU A 670 -60.59 11.35 -3.84
N ARG A 671 -61.33 11.44 -4.97
CA ARG A 671 -62.50 12.34 -5.04
C ARG A 671 -63.53 12.03 -6.14
N LEU A 672 -64.48 11.17 -5.75
CA LEU A 672 -65.93 11.28 -6.00
C LEU A 672 -66.38 12.19 -7.16
N SER A 673 -66.86 11.54 -8.23
CA SER A 673 -67.70 12.17 -9.24
C SER A 673 -69.09 12.53 -8.68
N HIS A 674 -69.54 13.76 -8.95
CA HIS A 674 -70.92 14.19 -8.71
C HIS A 674 -71.65 14.36 -10.05
N SER A 675 -72.61 13.47 -10.32
CA SER A 675 -73.67 13.72 -11.30
C SER A 675 -74.95 13.01 -10.86
N THR A 676 -76.07 13.74 -10.88
CA THR A 676 -77.41 13.25 -10.51
C THR A 676 -78.12 12.71 -11.76
N SER A 677 -78.99 11.69 -11.73
CA SER A 677 -80.30 11.70 -11.02
C SER A 677 -80.90 10.25 -10.99
N PRO A 678 -82.23 9.94 -10.90
CA PRO A 678 -82.69 9.06 -9.80
C PRO A 678 -83.62 7.86 -10.14
N ALA A 679 -83.63 6.81 -9.32
CA ALA A 679 -84.86 6.05 -8.96
C ALA A 679 -84.66 4.99 -7.84
N SER A 680 -85.61 4.97 -6.90
CA SER A 680 -86.18 3.87 -6.09
C SER A 680 -85.39 2.57 -5.73
N PRO A 681 -85.46 2.08 -4.47
CA PRO A 681 -84.69 0.92 -4.00
C PRO A 681 -85.42 -0.44 -4.06
N THR A 682 -84.65 -1.50 -4.36
CA THR A 682 -85.02 -2.90 -4.08
C THR A 682 -83.85 -3.58 -3.34
N LYS A 683 -84.12 -4.28 -2.22
CA LYS A 683 -83.08 -4.94 -1.41
C LYS A 683 -82.53 -6.21 -2.07
N PRO A 684 -81.19 -6.40 -2.12
CA PRO A 684 -80.57 -7.72 -2.22
C PRO A 684 -80.51 -8.43 -0.85
N GLN A 685 -80.47 -9.76 -0.87
CA GLN A 685 -80.00 -10.59 0.26
C GLN A 685 -78.47 -10.71 0.27
N PRO A 686 -77.83 -11.09 1.39
CA PRO A 686 -76.38 -11.28 1.44
C PRO A 686 -75.92 -12.50 0.63
N PRO A 687 -74.79 -12.42 -0.10
CA PRO A 687 -74.17 -13.56 -0.76
C PRO A 687 -73.42 -14.48 0.23
N ALA A 688 -73.20 -15.72 -0.17
CA ALA A 688 -72.41 -16.70 0.60
C ALA A 688 -70.89 -16.51 0.44
N ALA A 689 -70.12 -17.10 1.35
CA ALA A 689 -68.67 -16.93 1.46
C ALA A 689 -67.86 -17.63 0.33
N PRO A 690 -66.63 -17.18 0.03
CA PRO A 690 -65.83 -17.68 -1.09
C PRO A 690 -65.10 -18.99 -0.77
N LEU A 691 -65.07 -19.90 -1.75
CA LEU A 691 -64.21 -21.10 -1.79
C LEU A 691 -63.47 -21.25 -3.13
N VAL A 692 -63.68 -20.33 -4.06
CA VAL A 692 -63.12 -20.39 -5.43
C VAL A 692 -61.84 -19.57 -5.54
N ASP A 693 -61.80 -18.34 -4.97
CA ASP A 693 -60.60 -17.49 -5.00
C ASP A 693 -59.41 -18.13 -4.30
N ASP A 694 -59.57 -18.71 -3.10
CA ASP A 694 -58.48 -19.39 -2.38
C ASP A 694 -57.81 -20.49 -3.23
N ARG A 695 -58.60 -21.20 -4.04
CA ARG A 695 -58.12 -22.27 -4.92
C ARG A 695 -57.42 -21.73 -6.17
N ILE A 696 -57.81 -20.55 -6.64
CA ILE A 696 -57.13 -19.81 -7.72
C ILE A 696 -55.82 -19.21 -7.19
N ASN A 697 -55.83 -18.62 -6.00
CA ASN A 697 -54.67 -18.04 -5.32
C ASN A 697 -53.59 -19.12 -5.07
N ALA A 698 -53.97 -20.30 -4.58
CA ALA A 698 -53.04 -21.43 -4.42
C ALA A 698 -52.43 -21.90 -5.76
N PHE A 699 -53.17 -21.83 -6.87
CA PHE A 699 -52.65 -22.15 -8.20
C PHE A 699 -51.70 -21.06 -8.73
N ILE A 700 -52.01 -19.78 -8.48
CA ILE A 700 -51.11 -18.66 -8.76
C ILE A 700 -49.80 -18.80 -7.99
N GLU A 701 -49.85 -19.15 -6.69
CA GLU A 701 -48.64 -19.40 -5.89
C GLU A 701 -47.79 -20.56 -6.44
N GLN A 702 -48.40 -21.65 -6.90
CA GLN A 702 -47.69 -22.76 -7.56
C GLN A 702 -47.07 -22.34 -8.89
N GLU A 703 -47.80 -21.58 -9.72
CA GLU A 703 -47.30 -21.10 -11.02
C GLU A 703 -46.14 -20.12 -10.86
N VAL A 704 -46.25 -19.19 -9.91
CA VAL A 704 -45.19 -18.27 -9.53
C VAL A 704 -43.98 -19.04 -9.02
N GLN A 705 -44.14 -20.03 -8.12
CA GLN A 705 -43.03 -20.87 -7.66
C GLN A 705 -42.35 -21.62 -8.82
N ARG A 706 -43.11 -22.12 -9.79
CA ARG A 706 -42.60 -22.80 -11.00
C ARG A 706 -41.76 -21.86 -11.88
N ARG A 707 -42.26 -20.66 -12.19
CA ARG A 707 -41.52 -19.64 -12.97
C ARG A 707 -40.23 -19.24 -12.25
N LEU A 708 -40.32 -19.01 -10.94
CA LEU A 708 -39.19 -18.66 -10.08
C LEU A 708 -38.18 -19.80 -9.86
N GLN A 709 -38.51 -21.06 -10.18
CA GLN A 709 -37.58 -22.20 -10.17
C GLN A 709 -36.71 -22.22 -11.44
N ASN A 710 -37.26 -21.90 -12.61
CA ASN A 710 -36.47 -21.80 -13.85
C ASN A 710 -35.33 -20.77 -13.69
N ILE A 711 -35.62 -19.63 -13.06
CA ILE A 711 -34.64 -18.57 -12.75
C ILE A 711 -33.53 -19.06 -11.80
N ARG A 712 -33.76 -20.12 -11.00
CA ARG A 712 -32.72 -20.69 -10.14
C ARG A 712 -31.76 -21.62 -10.91
N HIS A 713 -32.19 -22.26 -11.98
CA HIS A 713 -31.33 -23.19 -12.73
C HIS A 713 -30.29 -22.48 -13.59
N GLU A 714 -30.57 -21.27 -14.11
CA GLU A 714 -29.55 -20.44 -14.76
C GLU A 714 -28.45 -19.91 -13.81
N ALA A 715 -28.60 -20.13 -12.49
CA ALA A 715 -27.61 -19.72 -11.48
C ALA A 715 -26.58 -20.82 -11.11
N GLU A 716 -26.75 -22.07 -11.55
CA GLU A 716 -25.85 -23.18 -11.20
C GLU A 716 -24.80 -23.51 -12.28
N ASP A 717 -25.02 -23.12 -13.55
CA ASP A 717 -24.09 -23.36 -14.66
C ASP A 717 -22.92 -22.34 -14.71
N ASN A 718 -22.09 -22.29 -13.66
CA ASN A 718 -20.81 -21.56 -13.68
C ASN A 718 -19.73 -22.22 -12.79
N PRO A 719 -18.83 -23.07 -13.33
CA PRO A 719 -18.04 -24.01 -12.52
C PRO A 719 -16.64 -23.47 -12.12
N VAL A 720 -16.55 -22.62 -11.08
CA VAL A 720 -15.25 -22.21 -10.50
C VAL A 720 -15.27 -22.22 -8.96
N SER A 721 -14.13 -22.63 -8.37
CA SER A 721 -13.78 -22.55 -6.93
C SER A 721 -14.66 -23.32 -5.93
N ALA A 722 -14.43 -24.64 -5.83
CA ALA A 722 -14.69 -25.38 -4.60
C ALA A 722 -13.49 -25.28 -3.63
N SER A 723 -13.73 -25.18 -2.31
CA SER A 723 -12.92 -25.81 -1.24
C SER A 723 -13.46 -25.51 0.17
N TRP A 724 -13.12 -26.36 1.15
CA TRP A 724 -13.43 -26.27 2.61
C TRP A 724 -14.94 -26.42 2.96
N SER A 725 -15.48 -27.63 3.19
CA SER A 725 -15.36 -28.52 4.39
C SER A 725 -16.26 -28.07 5.58
N THR A 726 -16.97 -28.93 6.34
CA THR A 726 -16.88 -30.42 6.49
C THR A 726 -18.19 -31.07 6.99
N GLU A 727 -18.52 -32.26 6.46
CA GLU A 727 -19.19 -33.45 7.06
C GLU A 727 -20.55 -33.45 7.84
N SER A 728 -21.22 -34.60 7.67
CA SER A 728 -22.37 -35.17 8.41
C SER A 728 -23.77 -34.59 8.08
N PHE A 729 -24.85 -35.36 8.00
CA PHE A 729 -25.06 -36.81 8.25
C PHE A 729 -25.54 -37.59 7.00
N LYS A 730 -25.66 -38.92 7.12
CA LYS A 730 -26.18 -39.83 6.08
C LYS A 730 -27.70 -40.06 6.22
N ASP A 731 -28.20 -40.87 5.28
CA ASP A 731 -29.54 -41.44 5.13
C ASP A 731 -30.54 -40.48 4.44
N ASN A 732 -31.42 -40.94 3.54
CA ASN A 732 -31.84 -42.33 3.28
C ASN A 732 -32.01 -42.62 1.77
N GLU A 733 -31.77 -43.85 1.33
CA GLU A 733 -32.20 -44.30 0.00
C GLU A 733 -33.72 -44.56 -0.03
N ARG A 734 -34.40 -44.28 -1.16
CA ARG A 734 -35.11 -45.27 -2.02
C ARG A 734 -36.29 -44.71 -2.82
N HIS A 735 -36.31 -45.11 -4.09
CA HIS A 735 -37.48 -45.23 -4.99
C HIS A 735 -38.10 -43.87 -5.45
N ASN A 736 -38.68 -43.73 -6.64
CA ASN A 736 -38.94 -44.70 -7.71
C ASN A 736 -38.73 -44.06 -9.10
N ASN A 737 -38.24 -44.85 -10.07
CA ASN A 737 -38.41 -44.52 -11.49
C ASN A 737 -39.79 -44.99 -11.94
N SER A 738 -40.62 -44.10 -12.49
CA SER A 738 -41.86 -44.49 -13.18
C SER A 738 -42.16 -43.59 -14.37
N THR A 739 -41.67 -44.00 -15.54
CA THR A 739 -42.09 -43.49 -16.85
C THR A 739 -43.60 -43.64 -17.02
N ILE A 740 -44.31 -42.58 -17.40
CA ILE A 740 -45.59 -42.67 -18.14
C ILE A 740 -45.82 -41.34 -18.88
N GLN A 741 -46.08 -41.44 -20.20
CA GLN A 741 -46.56 -40.32 -21.02
C GLN A 741 -48.06 -40.10 -20.74
N ARG A 742 -48.57 -38.86 -20.84
CA ARG A 742 -49.80 -38.59 -21.63
C ARG A 742 -50.17 -37.11 -21.79
N LYS A 743 -50.30 -36.75 -23.08
CA LYS A 743 -51.35 -35.92 -23.70
C LYS A 743 -51.42 -34.41 -23.42
N LEU A 744 -51.16 -33.68 -24.51
CA LEU A 744 -51.85 -32.45 -24.88
C LEU A 744 -53.38 -32.58 -24.76
N LYS A 745 -53.99 -31.50 -24.27
CA LYS A 745 -55.40 -31.07 -24.35
C LYS A 745 -55.40 -29.66 -23.72
N TYR A 746 -56.02 -28.59 -24.21
CA TYR A 746 -57.16 -28.31 -25.09
C TYR A 746 -56.71 -27.15 -26.05
N GLU A 747 -57.32 -26.77 -27.18
CA GLU A 747 -58.61 -27.09 -27.87
C GLU A 747 -59.85 -27.14 -26.98
#